data_AF-A0A968KW74-F1
#
_entry.id   AF-A0A968KW74-F1
#
_cell.length_a   1.000
_cell.length_b   1.000
_cell.length_c   1.000
_cell.angle_alpha   90.00
_cell.angle_beta   90.00
_cell.angle_gamma   90.00
#
_symmetry.space_group_name_H-M   'P 1'
#
loop_
_entity.id
_entity.type
_entity.pdbx_description
1 polymer ?
#
loop_
_entity_poly.entity_id
_entity_poly.type
_entity_poly.pdbx_seq_one_letter_code
_entity_poly.pdbx_strand_id
1 'polypeptide(L)'
;MKIKTRVIFWISITLMITMTVFVLGMSLLARRIIINRNISLAQQYVVTISGAVASQIDFVENEAEMLARALVNYPANPLERRQWLAGQLSDASYRKAHIDGIWVVMLPNALDGLDNIFVNEPASFGDNEGRVQMYASDGDVRWLGARSENIDRHTMIQRVIEDRQVHILTRMRDDFDTSVNIARSGITIMVPIESEKSRRIYGVLGIDISSDFIFSPLSKYATSLNIPAKAIVNEELTMLFHTNPELIGASFTQRVPDTANQEALMSMANTTLIADNESLLLHWKVDPEGNGRYVKAYNFFSPVRVTESKQRWLAGFSVTEKELLVGLSEIVFSLIISAIIDIVLVVSLLIVIMSGILLRLGVLRKSVSQTAGSRDLTQRIELTGSDEVGQISGNFNQFSQVLQKIILQVKKSIKKIESSSQGLNRGVYQAESDVMSLNGAMEGLKRAVGDQRQTVQENSHTAQELFGDIAKIDDLAVTQASSITQSSAAIEEMVSSINSVDQIVNKMAQQYRDLYEAGEIGREKQTLVRERIREVVKGSVKLQEANAIIEEIATQTNLLAMNAAIEAAHAGDVGKGFAVVADEIRNLAESASEQSKSIGMELKAVHKSIAGIESASNESTRSYLAVFNSIDNLSSLVNQVQGAMQEQSVGSHEILKGLKMITQSSQEVKSSANSMRVQSKQVVQVVDLVSQNMRDNDGKVDVLVAQTEAVRDKVLQLVRLNQDNQVRVHEVTQMMQKFRV
;
A
#
# COMPACT_ATOMS: atom_id res chain seq x y z
N MET A 1 -39.94 -51.32 -51.52
CA MET A 1 -40.69 -50.30 -50.75
C MET A 1 -41.74 -49.65 -51.65
N LYS A 2 -43.00 -49.52 -51.19
CA LYS A 2 -44.08 -48.80 -51.92
C LYS A 2 -43.65 -47.33 -52.11
N ILE A 3 -44.07 -46.64 -53.17
CA ILE A 3 -43.76 -45.20 -53.43
C ILE A 3 -44.01 -44.35 -52.17
N LYS A 4 -45.09 -44.67 -51.45
CA LYS A 4 -45.38 -44.23 -50.08
C LYS A 4 -44.17 -44.26 -49.14
N THR A 5 -43.65 -45.46 -48.90
CA THR A 5 -42.54 -45.68 -47.98
C THR A 5 -41.27 -44.98 -48.48
N ARG A 6 -41.06 -44.87 -49.81
CA ARG A 6 -39.93 -44.12 -50.37
C ARG A 6 -40.03 -42.61 -50.10
N VAL A 7 -41.20 -42.00 -50.25
CA VAL A 7 -41.38 -40.56 -50.04
C VAL A 7 -41.24 -40.17 -48.56
N ILE A 8 -41.84 -40.92 -47.62
CA ILE A 8 -41.63 -40.67 -46.19
C ILE A 8 -40.17 -40.90 -45.79
N PHE A 9 -39.54 -41.94 -46.32
CA PHE A 9 -38.14 -42.23 -46.02
C PHE A 9 -37.22 -41.11 -46.49
N TRP A 10 -37.40 -40.61 -47.72
CA TRP A 10 -36.60 -39.49 -48.23
C TRP A 10 -36.86 -38.18 -47.50
N ILE A 11 -38.12 -37.84 -47.17
CA ILE A 11 -38.42 -36.61 -46.42
C ILE A 11 -37.88 -36.69 -44.99
N SER A 12 -37.99 -37.84 -44.33
CA SER A 12 -37.44 -38.03 -42.97
C SER A 12 -35.92 -37.94 -42.98
N ILE A 13 -35.26 -38.47 -44.01
CA ILE A 13 -33.81 -38.33 -44.21
C ILE A 13 -33.42 -36.87 -44.45
N THR A 14 -34.12 -36.14 -45.32
CA THR A 14 -33.82 -34.73 -45.59
C THR A 14 -34.03 -33.86 -44.34
N LEU A 15 -35.06 -34.14 -43.54
CA LEU A 15 -35.31 -33.45 -42.27
C LEU A 15 -34.23 -33.75 -41.23
N MET A 16 -33.83 -35.02 -41.11
CA MET A 16 -32.78 -35.42 -40.18
C MET A 16 -31.44 -34.78 -40.55
N ILE A 17 -31.11 -34.71 -41.85
CA ILE A 17 -29.90 -34.05 -42.37
C ILE A 17 -29.94 -32.55 -42.07
N THR A 18 -31.03 -31.87 -42.39
CA THR A 18 -31.15 -30.41 -42.17
C THR A 18 -31.06 -30.04 -40.68
N MET A 19 -31.70 -30.82 -39.80
CA MET A 19 -31.64 -30.55 -38.36
C MET A 19 -30.30 -30.90 -37.74
N THR A 20 -29.64 -31.95 -38.24
CA THR A 20 -28.24 -32.25 -37.87
C THR A 20 -27.33 -31.08 -38.26
N VAL A 21 -27.48 -30.54 -39.47
CA VAL A 21 -26.71 -29.36 -39.93
C VAL A 21 -26.98 -28.13 -39.06
N PHE A 22 -28.22 -27.89 -38.66
CA PHE A 22 -28.57 -26.77 -37.78
C PHE A 22 -27.94 -26.89 -36.39
N VAL A 23 -28.06 -28.04 -35.73
CA VAL A 23 -27.44 -28.29 -34.42
C VAL A 23 -25.92 -28.19 -34.50
N LEU A 24 -25.31 -28.71 -35.57
CA LEU A 24 -23.87 -28.57 -35.82
C LEU A 24 -23.48 -27.10 -35.96
N GLY A 25 -24.24 -26.32 -36.73
CA GLY A 25 -24.02 -24.89 -36.95
C GLY A 25 -24.14 -24.07 -35.66
N MET A 26 -25.19 -24.30 -34.87
CA MET A 26 -25.39 -23.62 -33.58
C MET A 26 -24.33 -24.02 -32.55
N SER A 27 -23.91 -25.29 -32.53
CA SER A 27 -22.81 -25.77 -31.67
C SER A 27 -21.49 -25.08 -32.00
N LEU A 28 -21.17 -24.93 -33.30
CA LEU A 28 -19.99 -24.19 -33.76
C LEU A 28 -20.05 -22.70 -33.37
N LEU A 29 -21.24 -22.09 -33.44
CA LEU A 29 -21.45 -20.69 -33.08
C LEU A 29 -21.33 -20.47 -31.56
N ALA A 30 -21.94 -21.34 -30.75
CA ALA A 30 -21.80 -21.35 -29.29
C ALA A 30 -20.35 -21.55 -28.85
N ARG A 31 -19.63 -22.50 -29.48
CA ARG A 31 -18.19 -22.72 -29.27
C ARG A 31 -17.39 -21.43 -29.50
N ARG A 32 -17.67 -20.71 -30.60
CA ARG A 32 -16.98 -19.45 -30.93
C ARG A 32 -17.26 -18.35 -29.91
N ILE A 33 -18.52 -18.19 -29.48
CA ILE A 33 -18.91 -17.19 -28.48
C ILE A 33 -18.24 -17.47 -27.13
N ILE A 34 -18.28 -18.72 -26.67
CA ILE A 34 -17.71 -19.11 -25.37
C ILE A 34 -16.19 -18.91 -25.34
N ILE A 35 -15.48 -19.36 -26.38
CA ILE A 35 -14.03 -19.15 -26.49
C ILE A 35 -13.71 -17.65 -26.45
N ASN A 36 -14.39 -16.82 -27.23
CA ASN A 36 -14.13 -15.38 -27.26
C ASN A 36 -14.38 -14.72 -25.90
N ARG A 37 -15.51 -15.05 -25.24
CA ARG A 37 -15.83 -14.54 -23.90
C ARG A 37 -14.76 -14.94 -22.87
N ASN A 38 -14.37 -16.21 -22.86
CA ASN A 38 -13.40 -16.73 -21.89
C ASN A 38 -11.97 -16.22 -22.17
N ILE A 39 -11.61 -15.95 -23.42
CA ILE A 39 -10.39 -15.23 -23.78
C ILE A 39 -10.42 -13.82 -23.17
N SER A 40 -11.51 -13.05 -23.34
CA SER A 40 -11.61 -11.71 -22.75
C SER A 40 -11.52 -11.72 -21.23
N LEU A 41 -12.13 -12.71 -20.56
CA LEU A 41 -12.01 -12.89 -19.11
C LEU A 41 -10.57 -13.26 -18.70
N ALA A 42 -9.90 -14.12 -19.46
CA ALA A 42 -8.50 -14.48 -19.23
C ALA A 42 -7.55 -13.29 -19.40
N GLN A 43 -7.80 -12.43 -20.40
CA GLN A 43 -7.05 -11.18 -20.61
C GLN A 43 -7.23 -10.21 -19.43
N GLN A 44 -8.48 -10.00 -18.98
CA GLN A 44 -8.75 -9.17 -17.79
C GLN A 44 -8.08 -9.75 -16.55
N TYR A 45 -8.11 -11.06 -16.38
CA TYR A 45 -7.50 -11.74 -15.24
C TYR A 45 -5.98 -11.59 -15.24
N VAL A 46 -5.27 -11.78 -16.37
CA VAL A 46 -3.81 -11.60 -16.43
C VAL A 46 -3.39 -10.17 -16.08
N VAL A 47 -4.15 -9.18 -16.53
CA VAL A 47 -3.91 -7.76 -16.22
C VAL A 47 -4.20 -7.46 -14.74
N THR A 48 -5.23 -8.08 -14.17
CA THR A 48 -5.55 -7.91 -12.75
C THR A 48 -4.45 -8.47 -11.85
N ILE A 49 -3.97 -9.68 -12.13
CA ILE A 49 -2.89 -10.28 -11.33
C ILE A 49 -1.55 -9.57 -11.53
N SER A 50 -1.24 -9.10 -12.74
CA SER A 50 0.00 -8.35 -12.98
C SER A 50 -0.01 -7.01 -12.24
N GLY A 51 -1.13 -6.28 -12.28
CA GLY A 51 -1.34 -5.07 -11.51
C GLY A 51 -1.31 -5.29 -10.00
N ALA A 52 -1.85 -6.40 -9.51
CA ALA A 52 -1.81 -6.74 -8.08
C ALA A 52 -0.38 -7.08 -7.61
N VAL A 53 0.41 -7.81 -8.40
CA VAL A 53 1.83 -8.07 -8.10
C VAL A 53 2.64 -6.78 -8.14
N ALA A 54 2.42 -5.93 -9.15
CA ALA A 54 3.03 -4.60 -9.24
C ALA A 54 2.78 -3.77 -7.98
N SER A 55 1.53 -3.72 -7.52
CA SER A 55 1.17 -2.99 -6.31
C SER A 55 1.85 -3.54 -5.03
N GLN A 56 2.12 -4.84 -4.94
CA GLN A 56 2.90 -5.40 -3.82
C GLN A 56 4.36 -4.94 -3.87
N ILE A 57 4.95 -4.83 -5.06
CA ILE A 57 6.32 -4.35 -5.25
C ILE A 57 6.39 -2.86 -4.94
N ASP A 58 5.51 -2.04 -5.52
CA ASP A 58 5.44 -0.60 -5.28
C ASP A 58 5.27 -0.29 -3.78
N PHE A 59 4.51 -1.11 -3.05
CA PHE A 59 4.36 -0.96 -1.61
C PHE A 59 5.70 -1.08 -0.87
N VAL A 60 6.52 -2.08 -1.21
CA VAL A 60 7.84 -2.28 -0.58
C VAL A 60 8.86 -1.25 -1.09
N GLU A 61 8.79 -0.82 -2.35
CA GLU A 61 9.62 0.27 -2.87
C GLU A 61 9.41 1.56 -2.08
N ASN A 62 8.15 1.97 -1.93
CA ASN A 62 7.80 3.16 -1.15
C ASN A 62 8.28 3.06 0.30
N GLU A 63 8.15 1.89 0.92
CA GLU A 63 8.64 1.65 2.27
C GLU A 63 10.18 1.74 2.35
N ALA A 64 10.90 1.15 1.38
CA ALA A 64 12.35 1.24 1.28
C ALA A 64 12.81 2.70 1.13
N GLU A 65 12.20 3.47 0.23
CA GLU A 65 12.56 4.87 0.06
C GLU A 65 12.27 5.72 1.29
N MET A 66 11.13 5.52 1.94
CA MET A 66 10.79 6.24 3.19
C MET A 66 11.83 5.94 4.26
N LEU A 67 12.23 4.67 4.40
CA LEU A 67 13.29 4.28 5.32
C LEU A 67 14.62 4.94 4.95
N ALA A 68 15.05 4.87 3.68
CA ALA A 68 16.28 5.50 3.21
C ALA A 68 16.32 7.02 3.47
N ARG A 69 15.19 7.73 3.25
CA ARG A 69 15.04 9.16 3.58
C ARG A 69 15.11 9.44 5.08
N ALA A 70 14.68 8.50 5.93
CA ALA A 70 14.83 8.63 7.38
C ALA A 70 16.29 8.44 7.83
N LEU A 71 17.05 7.55 7.15
CA LEU A 71 18.42 7.19 7.52
C LEU A 71 19.46 8.33 7.38
N VAL A 72 19.11 9.45 6.74
CA VAL A 72 19.96 10.64 6.69
C VAL A 72 19.78 11.60 7.87
N ASN A 73 18.82 11.35 8.76
CA ASN A 73 18.53 12.16 9.96
C ASN A 73 19.19 11.57 11.21
N TYR A 74 20.47 11.22 11.11
CA TYR A 74 21.24 10.62 12.20
C TYR A 74 21.60 11.61 13.32
N PRO A 75 21.91 11.13 14.54
CA PRO A 75 22.36 11.96 15.66
C PRO A 75 23.60 12.80 15.35
N ALA A 76 23.72 13.96 16.02
CA ALA A 76 24.87 14.85 15.84
C ALA A 76 26.20 14.16 16.22
N ASN A 77 26.21 13.41 17.32
CA ASN A 77 27.38 12.68 17.81
C ASN A 77 27.75 11.49 16.87
N PRO A 78 28.92 11.49 16.21
CA PRO A 78 29.32 10.41 15.32
C PRO A 78 29.39 9.02 15.97
N LEU A 79 29.76 8.94 17.25
CA LEU A 79 29.92 7.67 17.97
C LEU A 79 28.58 6.93 18.19
N GLU A 80 27.46 7.65 18.16
CA GLU A 80 26.13 7.08 18.37
C GLU A 80 25.48 6.57 17.07
N ARG A 81 25.98 6.99 15.90
CA ARG A 81 25.28 6.79 14.61
C ARG A 81 25.18 5.34 14.19
N ARG A 82 26.19 4.51 14.46
CA ARG A 82 26.13 3.06 14.15
C ARG A 82 25.08 2.35 14.99
N GLN A 83 25.00 2.64 16.29
CA GLN A 83 24.00 2.06 17.17
C GLN A 83 22.59 2.58 16.85
N TRP A 84 22.47 3.88 16.52
CA TRP A 84 21.22 4.46 16.05
C TRP A 84 20.73 3.80 14.76
N LEU A 85 21.60 3.64 13.76
CA LEU A 85 21.27 2.98 12.50
C LEU A 85 20.83 1.53 12.74
N ALA A 86 21.53 0.79 13.60
CA ALA A 86 21.11 -0.54 14.00
C ALA A 86 19.71 -0.53 14.64
N GLY A 87 19.41 0.43 15.52
CA GLY A 87 18.07 0.60 16.10
C GLY A 87 16.99 0.85 15.04
N GLN A 88 17.25 1.73 14.07
CA GLN A 88 16.31 1.99 12.97
C GLN A 88 16.04 0.74 12.13
N LEU A 89 17.07 -0.06 11.82
CA LEU A 89 16.92 -1.30 11.05
C LEU A 89 16.24 -2.41 11.86
N SER A 90 16.49 -2.47 13.17
CA SER A 90 15.79 -3.38 14.08
C SER A 90 14.28 -3.10 14.07
N ASP A 91 13.89 -1.86 14.33
CA ASP A 91 12.48 -1.43 14.32
C ASP A 91 11.82 -1.65 12.95
N ALA A 92 12.55 -1.35 11.87
CA ALA A 92 12.03 -1.49 10.52
C ALA A 92 11.83 -2.95 10.09
N SER A 93 12.56 -3.91 10.66
CA SER A 93 12.47 -5.34 10.32
C SER A 93 11.61 -6.16 11.28
N TYR A 94 11.24 -5.62 12.43
CA TYR A 94 10.53 -6.36 13.48
C TYR A 94 9.09 -6.76 13.07
N ARG A 95 8.78 -8.06 13.08
CA ARG A 95 7.43 -8.63 12.84
C ARG A 95 6.74 -8.18 11.55
N LYS A 96 7.47 -7.94 10.47
CA LYS A 96 6.89 -7.61 9.16
C LYS A 96 6.86 -8.83 8.25
N ALA A 97 5.67 -9.40 8.04
CA ALA A 97 5.49 -10.62 7.25
C ALA A 97 5.92 -10.50 5.77
N HIS A 98 6.06 -9.29 5.24
CA HIS A 98 6.49 -9.04 3.87
C HIS A 98 8.00 -8.80 3.72
N ILE A 99 8.73 -8.61 4.81
CA ILE A 99 10.16 -8.32 4.83
C ILE A 99 10.91 -9.51 5.44
N ASP A 100 11.77 -10.15 4.66
CA ASP A 100 12.64 -11.23 5.16
C ASP A 100 13.93 -10.67 5.77
N GLY A 101 14.38 -9.50 5.31
CA GLY A 101 15.46 -8.76 5.94
C GLY A 101 15.68 -7.38 5.34
N ILE A 102 16.38 -6.53 6.06
CA ILE A 102 16.76 -5.19 5.63
C ILE A 102 18.26 -5.06 5.80
N TRP A 103 18.97 -4.56 4.80
CA TRP A 103 20.41 -4.39 4.88
C TRP A 103 20.82 -3.00 4.42
N VAL A 104 21.93 -2.52 4.98
CA VAL A 104 22.51 -1.24 4.62
C VAL A 104 23.99 -1.43 4.39
N VAL A 105 24.49 -0.80 3.33
CA VAL A 105 25.91 -0.65 3.06
C VAL A 105 26.19 0.84 2.87
N MET A 106 26.97 1.42 3.77
CA MET A 106 27.36 2.83 3.68
C MET A 106 28.56 3.00 2.76
N LEU A 107 28.67 4.16 2.13
CA LEU A 107 29.92 4.55 1.46
C LEU A 107 31.02 4.81 2.50
N PRO A 108 32.30 4.70 2.12
CA PRO A 108 33.42 4.95 3.02
C PRO A 108 33.29 6.31 3.74
N ASN A 109 33.39 6.29 5.06
CA ASN A 109 33.29 7.43 5.97
C ASN A 109 31.99 8.25 5.83
N ALA A 110 30.93 7.69 5.25
CA ALA A 110 29.71 8.45 4.97
C ALA A 110 28.78 8.60 6.18
N LEU A 111 28.69 7.59 7.05
CA LEU A 111 27.78 7.63 8.20
C LEU A 111 28.32 8.52 9.33
N ASP A 112 29.52 8.23 9.82
CA ASP A 112 30.12 8.83 11.02
C ASP A 112 31.51 9.44 10.76
N GLY A 113 32.19 9.06 9.68
CA GLY A 113 33.55 9.48 9.39
C GLY A 113 34.62 8.77 10.22
N LEU A 114 34.27 7.63 10.82
CA LEU A 114 35.09 6.89 11.78
C LEU A 114 35.46 5.48 11.30
N ASP A 115 35.40 5.19 10.00
CA ASP A 115 35.67 3.83 9.50
C ASP A 115 37.07 3.34 9.91
N ASN A 116 38.06 4.23 9.97
CA ASN A 116 39.44 3.92 10.34
C ASN A 116 39.63 3.29 11.73
N ILE A 117 38.71 3.49 12.68
CA ILE A 117 38.78 2.90 14.02
C ILE A 117 37.96 1.61 14.16
N PHE A 118 37.16 1.25 13.16
CA PHE A 118 36.30 0.05 13.17
C PHE A 118 36.73 -1.00 12.12
N VAL A 119 38.00 -0.97 11.73
CA VAL A 119 38.60 -1.90 10.77
C VAL A 119 38.63 -3.32 11.33
N ASN A 120 38.02 -4.28 10.61
CA ASN A 120 37.82 -5.66 11.06
C ASN A 120 37.05 -5.77 12.39
N GLU A 121 36.06 -4.89 12.61
CA GLU A 121 35.24 -4.85 13.82
C GLU A 121 33.75 -5.20 13.53
N PRO A 122 33.41 -6.49 13.26
CA PRO A 122 32.03 -6.89 12.98
C PRO A 122 31.03 -6.58 14.09
N ALA A 123 31.48 -6.55 15.35
CA ALA A 123 30.65 -6.19 16.51
C ALA A 123 30.13 -4.74 16.44
N SER A 124 30.88 -3.87 15.75
CA SER A 124 30.50 -2.48 15.45
C SER A 124 30.12 -2.31 13.97
N PHE A 125 29.76 -3.42 13.31
CA PHE A 125 29.32 -3.47 11.91
C PHE A 125 30.36 -2.97 10.88
N GLY A 126 31.63 -2.90 11.24
CA GLY A 126 32.72 -2.51 10.35
C GLY A 126 33.28 -3.70 9.57
N ASP A 127 33.49 -3.53 8.26
CA ASP A 127 34.16 -4.53 7.42
C ASP A 127 35.70 -4.46 7.51
N ASN A 128 36.42 -5.08 6.57
CA ASN A 128 37.89 -5.09 6.56
C ASN A 128 38.56 -3.74 6.30
N GLU A 129 37.80 -2.70 5.97
CA GLU A 129 38.24 -1.29 5.92
C GLU A 129 37.46 -0.41 6.91
N GLY A 130 36.59 -1.02 7.71
CA GLY A 130 35.76 -0.39 8.72
C GLY A 130 34.49 0.28 8.21
N ARG A 131 34.16 0.09 6.93
CA ARG A 131 32.92 0.55 6.30
C ARG A 131 31.73 -0.13 6.95
N VAL A 132 30.66 0.64 7.18
CA VAL A 132 29.46 0.17 7.87
C VAL A 132 28.63 -0.73 6.96
N GLN A 133 28.38 -1.96 7.43
CA GLN A 133 27.48 -2.91 6.78
C GLN A 133 26.57 -3.62 7.80
N MET A 134 25.26 -3.51 7.63
CA MET A 134 24.28 -4.09 8.54
C MET A 134 23.27 -4.95 7.80
N TYR A 135 22.77 -5.99 8.48
CA TYR A 135 21.65 -6.81 8.05
C TYR A 135 20.74 -7.06 9.24
N ALA A 136 19.49 -6.66 9.14
CA ALA A 136 18.45 -6.83 10.15
C ALA A 136 17.39 -7.82 9.66
N SER A 137 16.93 -8.73 10.52
CA SER A 137 15.82 -9.64 10.21
C SER A 137 15.07 -9.96 11.50
N ASP A 138 13.75 -9.76 11.47
CA ASP A 138 12.86 -9.88 12.64
C ASP A 138 13.37 -9.15 13.90
N GLY A 139 13.92 -7.95 13.71
CA GLY A 139 14.46 -7.13 14.80
C GLY A 139 15.89 -7.46 15.23
N ASP A 140 16.46 -8.61 14.83
CA ASP A 140 17.86 -8.94 15.11
C ASP A 140 18.79 -8.30 14.08
N VAL A 141 19.79 -7.56 14.53
CA VAL A 141 20.73 -6.82 13.66
C VAL A 141 22.13 -7.39 13.78
N ARG A 142 22.67 -7.80 12.64
CA ARG A 142 24.00 -8.41 12.52
C ARG A 142 24.81 -7.72 11.43
N TRP A 143 26.12 -7.95 11.46
CA TRP A 143 27.01 -7.54 10.38
C TRP A 143 26.66 -8.30 9.08
N LEU A 144 26.67 -7.60 7.94
CA LEU A 144 26.23 -8.15 6.65
C LEU A 144 27.12 -9.30 6.16
N GLY A 145 28.44 -9.20 6.36
CA GLY A 145 29.38 -10.27 6.06
C GLY A 145 30.20 -10.12 4.78
N ALA A 146 30.21 -8.95 4.12
CA ALA A 146 30.94 -8.74 2.87
C ALA A 146 32.25 -7.98 3.08
N ARG A 147 33.27 -8.25 2.25
CA ARG A 147 34.50 -7.45 2.22
C ARG A 147 34.27 -6.16 1.43
N SER A 148 34.99 -5.09 1.79
CA SER A 148 34.90 -3.77 1.13
C SER A 148 35.11 -3.88 -0.39
N GLU A 149 36.08 -4.70 -0.84
CA GLU A 149 36.38 -4.87 -2.26
C GLU A 149 35.27 -5.61 -3.03
N ASN A 150 34.49 -6.45 -2.36
CA ASN A 150 33.35 -7.14 -2.97
C ASN A 150 32.19 -6.16 -3.19
N ILE A 151 31.91 -5.29 -2.21
CA ILE A 151 30.91 -4.23 -2.33
C ILE A 151 31.24 -3.30 -3.50
N ASP A 152 32.51 -2.89 -3.61
CA ASP A 152 32.97 -1.98 -4.66
C ASP A 152 32.89 -2.59 -6.06
N ARG A 153 32.96 -3.92 -6.17
CA ARG A 153 32.81 -4.64 -7.45
C ARG A 153 31.38 -5.07 -7.75
N HIS A 154 30.48 -5.03 -6.78
CA HIS A 154 29.11 -5.50 -6.95
C HIS A 154 28.32 -4.56 -7.87
N THR A 155 28.14 -4.99 -9.12
CA THR A 155 27.61 -4.19 -10.24
C THR A 155 26.31 -3.47 -9.91
N MET A 156 25.36 -4.14 -9.27
CA MET A 156 24.07 -3.55 -8.95
C MET A 156 24.10 -2.55 -7.79
N ILE A 157 25.01 -2.72 -6.82
CA ILE A 157 25.17 -1.73 -5.73
C ILE A 157 25.76 -0.45 -6.32
N GLN A 158 26.77 -0.59 -7.19
CA GLN A 158 27.36 0.56 -7.89
C GLN A 158 26.34 1.26 -8.79
N ARG A 159 25.49 0.50 -9.51
CA ARG A 159 24.45 1.09 -10.36
C ARG A 159 23.45 1.95 -9.57
N VAL A 160 22.99 1.49 -8.40
CA VAL A 160 22.11 2.27 -7.50
C VAL A 160 22.79 3.56 -7.07
N ILE A 161 24.11 3.52 -6.80
CA ILE A 161 24.88 4.70 -6.41
C ILE A 161 25.04 5.69 -7.57
N GLU A 162 25.32 5.18 -8.77
CA GLU A 162 25.60 5.96 -9.97
C GLU A 162 24.36 6.63 -10.55
N ASP A 163 23.27 5.89 -10.74
CA ASP A 163 22.05 6.41 -11.36
C ASP A 163 21.03 6.96 -10.35
N ARG A 164 21.24 6.69 -9.05
CA ARG A 164 20.39 7.15 -7.95
C ARG A 164 18.93 6.75 -8.13
N GLN A 165 18.69 5.57 -8.70
CA GLN A 165 17.35 5.02 -8.89
C GLN A 165 17.13 3.78 -8.03
N VAL A 166 15.87 3.42 -7.87
CA VAL A 166 15.48 2.13 -7.29
C VAL A 166 15.82 1.01 -8.26
N HIS A 167 16.41 -0.06 -7.74
CA HIS A 167 16.69 -1.28 -8.51
C HIS A 167 16.23 -2.51 -7.74
N ILE A 168 15.57 -3.43 -8.42
CA ILE A 168 15.30 -4.75 -7.84
C ILE A 168 16.49 -5.66 -8.21
N LEU A 169 16.81 -6.64 -7.38
CA LEU A 169 17.80 -7.66 -7.69
C LEU A 169 17.20 -9.01 -7.34
N THR A 170 17.29 -9.93 -8.29
CA THR A 170 16.81 -11.30 -8.12
C THR A 170 17.99 -12.26 -8.11
N ARG A 171 18.00 -13.17 -7.13
CA ARG A 171 19.03 -14.22 -6.98
C ARG A 171 19.00 -15.26 -8.10
N MET A 172 17.94 -15.24 -8.91
CA MET A 172 17.66 -16.20 -9.97
C MET A 172 18.30 -15.83 -11.31
N ARG A 173 19.09 -14.76 -11.38
CA ARG A 173 19.87 -14.42 -12.58
C ARG A 173 21.14 -15.27 -12.67
N ASP A 174 21.53 -15.61 -13.90
CA ASP A 174 22.74 -16.39 -14.18
C ASP A 174 24.03 -15.64 -13.77
N ASP A 175 23.99 -14.31 -13.70
CA ASP A 175 25.11 -13.42 -13.35
C ASP A 175 25.08 -12.94 -11.88
N PHE A 176 24.27 -13.56 -11.01
CA PHE A 176 24.15 -13.13 -9.62
C PHE A 176 25.47 -13.27 -8.83
N ASP A 177 25.96 -12.15 -8.31
CA ASP A 177 27.19 -12.10 -7.52
C ASP A 177 26.94 -12.54 -6.07
N THR A 178 27.44 -13.74 -5.72
CA THR A 178 27.33 -14.27 -4.35
C THR A 178 28.37 -13.72 -3.37
N SER A 179 29.26 -12.84 -3.80
CA SER A 179 30.33 -12.27 -2.96
C SER A 179 29.81 -11.32 -1.89
N VAL A 180 28.56 -10.87 -2.02
CA VAL A 180 27.83 -10.02 -1.08
C VAL A 180 26.57 -10.76 -0.63
N ASN A 181 26.36 -10.90 0.68
CA ASN A 181 25.29 -11.74 1.23
C ASN A 181 23.93 -11.01 1.33
N ILE A 182 23.42 -10.57 0.17
CA ILE A 182 22.15 -9.87 -0.05
C ILE A 182 21.15 -10.73 -0.84
N ALA A 183 19.89 -10.28 -0.95
CA ALA A 183 18.82 -11.02 -1.63
C ALA A 183 18.66 -12.46 -1.10
N ARG A 184 18.73 -12.63 0.23
CA ARG A 184 18.76 -13.96 0.87
C ARG A 184 17.49 -14.76 0.63
N SER A 185 16.37 -14.07 0.50
CA SER A 185 15.04 -14.62 0.17
C SER A 185 14.74 -14.72 -1.32
N GLY A 186 15.70 -14.33 -2.18
CA GLY A 186 15.60 -14.41 -3.63
C GLY A 186 15.33 -13.08 -4.33
N ILE A 187 14.67 -12.11 -3.69
CA ILE A 187 14.36 -10.80 -4.28
C ILE A 187 14.72 -9.70 -3.28
N THR A 188 15.44 -8.68 -3.71
CA THR A 188 15.74 -7.49 -2.89
C THR A 188 15.48 -6.21 -3.65
N ILE A 189 14.81 -5.23 -3.04
CA ILE A 189 14.70 -3.87 -3.57
C ILE A 189 15.81 -3.04 -2.96
N MET A 190 16.59 -2.36 -3.80
CA MET A 190 17.72 -1.52 -3.42
C MET A 190 17.41 -0.06 -3.75
N VAL A 191 17.62 0.81 -2.78
CA VAL A 191 17.39 2.25 -2.90
C VAL A 191 18.63 3.03 -2.43
N PRO A 192 18.95 4.17 -3.06
CA PRO A 192 20.04 5.02 -2.59
C PRO A 192 19.66 5.73 -1.29
N ILE A 193 20.58 5.77 -0.34
CA ILE A 193 20.46 6.61 0.86
C ILE A 193 21.00 8.00 0.49
N GLU A 194 20.12 8.93 0.12
CA GLU A 194 20.49 10.27 -0.33
C GLU A 194 19.81 11.35 0.53
N SER A 195 20.55 12.42 0.86
CA SER A 195 19.97 13.60 1.49
C SER A 195 19.37 14.52 0.43
N GLU A 196 18.06 14.77 0.50
CA GLU A 196 17.36 15.68 -0.41
C GLU A 196 17.95 17.11 -0.40
N LYS A 197 18.47 17.55 0.74
CA LYS A 197 19.03 18.91 0.91
C LYS A 197 20.39 19.06 0.23
N SER A 198 21.29 18.10 0.42
CA SER A 198 22.67 18.19 -0.06
C SER A 198 22.92 17.44 -1.37
N ARG A 199 21.96 16.62 -1.83
CA ARG A 199 22.12 15.66 -2.94
C ARG A 199 23.32 14.73 -2.76
N ARG A 200 23.78 14.54 -1.52
CA ARG A 200 24.88 13.64 -1.16
C ARG A 200 24.31 12.26 -0.93
N ILE A 201 24.91 11.27 -1.58
CA ILE A 201 24.67 9.85 -1.34
C ILE A 201 25.54 9.37 -0.18
N TYR A 202 24.93 8.57 0.69
CA TYR A 202 25.52 8.04 1.91
C TYR A 202 25.72 6.53 1.86
N GLY A 203 24.97 5.82 1.02
CA GLY A 203 25.02 4.36 0.92
C GLY A 203 23.85 3.80 0.11
N VAL A 204 23.66 2.51 0.24
CA VAL A 204 22.53 1.75 -0.34
C VAL A 204 21.81 1.03 0.78
N LEU A 205 20.49 1.16 0.81
CA LEU A 205 19.58 0.36 1.61
C LEU A 205 18.97 -0.70 0.71
N GLY A 206 18.89 -1.93 1.18
CA GLY A 206 18.13 -2.98 0.52
C GLY A 206 17.12 -3.65 1.44
N ILE A 207 15.97 -4.04 0.89
CA ILE A 207 14.94 -4.82 1.57
C ILE A 207 14.81 -6.15 0.83
N ASP A 208 15.22 -7.23 1.49
CA ASP A 208 14.96 -8.61 1.07
C ASP A 208 13.48 -8.93 1.34
N ILE A 209 12.75 -9.32 0.30
CA ILE A 209 11.29 -9.40 0.31
C ILE A 209 10.85 -10.84 0.30
N SER A 210 9.76 -11.12 1.01
CA SER A 210 9.12 -12.42 0.96
C SER A 210 8.49 -12.68 -0.42
N SER A 211 8.95 -13.74 -1.09
CA SER A 211 8.33 -14.21 -2.34
C SER A 211 6.87 -14.61 -2.13
N ASP A 212 6.52 -15.14 -0.96
CA ASP A 212 5.14 -15.48 -0.61
C ASP A 212 4.24 -14.25 -0.55
N PHE A 213 4.77 -13.11 -0.09
CA PHE A 213 4.05 -11.84 -0.09
C PHE A 213 3.84 -11.32 -1.53
N ILE A 214 4.93 -11.11 -2.27
CA ILE A 214 4.90 -10.54 -3.64
C ILE A 214 3.99 -11.36 -4.55
N PHE A 215 4.07 -12.69 -4.48
CA PHE A 215 3.33 -13.58 -5.37
C PHE A 215 2.00 -14.07 -4.79
N SER A 216 1.61 -13.65 -3.58
CA SER A 216 0.30 -13.99 -3.00
C SER A 216 -0.91 -13.62 -3.88
N PRO A 217 -0.90 -12.55 -4.71
CA PRO A 217 -2.00 -12.29 -5.64
C PRO A 217 -2.25 -13.44 -6.61
N LEU A 218 -1.22 -14.20 -6.99
CA LEU A 218 -1.37 -15.32 -7.91
C LEU A 218 -2.22 -16.46 -7.33
N SER A 219 -2.30 -16.60 -6.01
CA SER A 219 -3.15 -17.60 -5.34
C SER A 219 -4.47 -17.03 -4.81
N LYS A 220 -4.51 -15.76 -4.40
CA LYS A 220 -5.70 -15.13 -3.79
C LYS A 220 -6.78 -14.70 -4.78
N TYR A 221 -6.42 -14.29 -5.99
CA TYR A 221 -7.41 -13.87 -6.99
C TYR A 221 -8.03 -15.09 -7.66
N ALA A 222 -9.28 -15.37 -7.30
CA ALA A 222 -10.05 -16.46 -7.91
C ALA A 222 -10.52 -16.07 -9.32
N THR A 223 -10.48 -17.04 -10.24
CA THR A 223 -11.04 -16.92 -11.59
C THR A 223 -12.03 -18.06 -11.82
N SER A 224 -13.00 -17.84 -12.70
CA SER A 224 -13.92 -18.90 -13.16
C SER A 224 -13.23 -19.92 -14.07
N LEU A 225 -12.01 -19.65 -14.52
CA LEU A 225 -11.20 -20.56 -15.32
C LEU A 225 -10.30 -21.40 -14.40
N ASN A 226 -10.23 -22.70 -14.67
CA ASN A 226 -9.22 -23.54 -14.04
C ASN A 226 -7.88 -23.26 -14.70
N ILE A 227 -6.97 -22.56 -14.01
CA ILE A 227 -5.65 -22.19 -14.53
C ILE A 227 -4.60 -23.11 -13.92
N PRO A 228 -4.07 -24.10 -14.66
CA PRO A 228 -3.15 -25.09 -14.13
C PRO A 228 -1.75 -24.55 -13.85
N ALA A 229 -1.30 -23.54 -14.60
CA ALA A 229 0.06 -23.01 -14.48
C ALA A 229 0.08 -21.48 -14.60
N LYS A 230 0.68 -20.83 -13.61
CA LYS A 230 0.95 -19.38 -13.54
C LYS A 230 2.46 -19.17 -13.41
N ALA A 231 2.98 -18.10 -13.99
CA ALA A 231 4.39 -17.76 -13.96
C ALA A 231 4.60 -16.24 -13.85
N ILE A 232 5.71 -15.86 -13.23
CA ILE A 232 6.29 -14.51 -13.34
C ILE A 232 7.70 -14.69 -13.90
N VAL A 233 8.06 -13.91 -14.91
CA VAL A 233 9.41 -13.91 -15.49
C VAL A 233 9.99 -12.50 -15.49
N ASN A 234 11.31 -12.38 -15.40
CA ASN A 234 12.02 -11.10 -15.54
C ASN A 234 12.26 -10.72 -17.02
N GLU A 235 13.00 -9.65 -17.25
CA GLU A 235 13.34 -9.11 -18.58
C GLU A 235 14.22 -10.04 -19.44
N GLU A 236 14.93 -10.97 -18.79
CA GLU A 236 15.72 -12.04 -19.43
C GLU A 236 14.89 -13.31 -19.68
N LEU A 237 13.59 -13.25 -19.37
CA LEU A 237 12.67 -14.38 -19.39
C LEU A 237 13.07 -15.50 -18.44
N THR A 238 13.73 -15.19 -17.32
CA THR A 238 14.00 -16.13 -16.24
C THR A 238 12.83 -16.19 -15.28
N MET A 239 12.39 -17.40 -14.92
CA MET A 239 11.22 -17.59 -14.05
C MET A 239 11.51 -17.19 -12.60
N LEU A 240 10.85 -16.12 -12.15
CA LEU A 240 10.85 -15.67 -10.75
C LEU A 240 9.83 -16.42 -9.89
N PHE A 241 8.72 -16.82 -10.51
CA PHE A 241 7.67 -17.63 -9.89
C PHE A 241 7.12 -18.61 -10.92
N HIS A 242 6.76 -19.82 -10.47
CA HIS A 242 5.97 -20.76 -11.25
C HIS A 242 5.16 -21.67 -10.32
N THR A 243 3.96 -22.09 -10.75
CA THR A 243 3.10 -23.03 -9.97
C THR A 243 3.79 -24.36 -9.65
N ASN A 244 4.67 -24.82 -10.53
CA ASN A 244 5.67 -25.86 -10.26
C ASN A 244 6.99 -25.21 -9.77
N PRO A 245 7.37 -25.37 -8.49
CA PRO A 245 8.58 -24.77 -7.92
C PRO A 245 9.90 -25.20 -8.58
N GLU A 246 9.96 -26.40 -9.19
CA GLU A 246 11.19 -26.91 -9.83
C GLU A 246 11.62 -26.08 -11.06
N LEU A 247 10.72 -25.24 -11.58
CA LEU A 247 10.98 -24.40 -12.75
C LEU A 247 11.48 -22.99 -12.38
N ILE A 248 11.48 -22.63 -11.10
CA ILE A 248 11.96 -21.33 -10.64
C ILE A 248 13.46 -21.22 -10.91
N GLY A 249 13.89 -20.12 -11.52
CA GLY A 249 15.26 -19.87 -11.97
C GLY A 249 15.62 -20.42 -13.35
N ALA A 250 14.78 -21.25 -13.97
CA ALA A 250 15.03 -21.71 -15.34
C ALA A 250 14.62 -20.66 -16.38
N SER A 251 15.29 -20.67 -17.55
CA SER A 251 14.91 -19.81 -18.67
C SER A 251 13.58 -20.25 -19.27
N PHE A 252 12.63 -19.32 -19.34
CA PHE A 252 11.31 -19.52 -19.92
C PHE A 252 11.37 -19.71 -21.44
N THR A 253 12.43 -19.23 -22.11
CA THR A 253 12.63 -19.39 -23.57
C THR A 253 12.58 -20.86 -24.02
N GLN A 254 13.08 -21.78 -23.19
CA GLN A 254 13.08 -23.23 -23.46
C GLN A 254 11.65 -23.81 -23.56
N ARG A 255 10.65 -23.11 -23.02
CA ARG A 255 9.24 -23.49 -23.04
C ARG A 255 8.44 -22.78 -24.13
N VAL A 256 9.07 -21.87 -24.87
CA VAL A 256 8.48 -21.12 -25.98
C VAL A 256 9.04 -21.68 -27.29
N PRO A 257 8.26 -22.45 -28.08
CA PRO A 257 8.80 -23.27 -29.17
C PRO A 257 9.32 -22.49 -30.39
N ASP A 258 8.88 -21.25 -30.58
CA ASP A 258 9.12 -20.45 -31.78
C ASP A 258 9.78 -19.12 -31.41
N THR A 259 10.80 -18.74 -32.17
CA THR A 259 11.53 -17.47 -32.04
C THR A 259 10.61 -16.26 -32.16
N ALA A 260 9.56 -16.29 -32.98
CA ALA A 260 8.60 -15.20 -33.10
C ALA A 260 7.82 -14.94 -31.80
N ASN A 261 7.45 -16.01 -31.07
CA ASN A 261 6.79 -15.88 -29.78
C ASN A 261 7.78 -15.40 -28.69
N GLN A 262 9.04 -15.82 -28.77
CA GLN A 262 10.10 -15.31 -27.88
C GLN A 262 10.33 -13.82 -28.11
N GLU A 263 10.45 -13.38 -29.38
CA GLU A 263 10.58 -11.97 -29.75
C GLU A 263 9.37 -11.15 -29.31
N ALA A 264 8.15 -11.68 -29.43
CA ALA A 264 6.94 -11.00 -28.97
C ALA A 264 6.93 -10.82 -27.43
N LEU A 265 7.36 -11.83 -26.68
CA LEU A 265 7.50 -11.74 -25.21
C LEU A 265 8.61 -10.76 -24.82
N MET A 266 9.77 -10.82 -25.46
CA MET A 266 10.87 -9.89 -25.24
C MET A 266 10.47 -8.46 -25.59
N SER A 267 9.71 -8.27 -26.68
CA SER A 267 9.18 -6.96 -27.06
C SER A 267 8.19 -6.45 -26.01
N MET A 268 7.28 -7.29 -25.51
CA MET A 268 6.36 -6.90 -24.45
C MET A 268 7.09 -6.55 -23.14
N ALA A 269 8.09 -7.35 -22.75
CA ALA A 269 8.95 -7.06 -21.59
C ALA A 269 9.72 -5.74 -21.78
N ASN A 270 10.16 -5.42 -23.01
CA ASN A 270 11.04 -4.29 -23.29
C ASN A 270 10.35 -3.03 -23.85
N THR A 271 9.02 -2.96 -23.92
CA THR A 271 8.32 -1.78 -24.46
C THR A 271 7.86 -0.82 -23.36
N THR A 272 8.20 0.47 -23.49
CA THR A 272 7.81 1.59 -22.59
C THR A 272 6.46 2.23 -22.95
N LEU A 273 5.86 1.86 -24.08
CA LEU A 273 4.76 2.55 -24.77
C LEU A 273 3.39 1.85 -24.68
N ILE A 274 3.26 0.78 -23.90
CA ILE A 274 2.02 0.02 -23.82
C ILE A 274 1.01 0.79 -22.94
N ALA A 275 -0.26 0.87 -23.32
CA ALA A 275 -1.31 1.51 -22.51
C ALA A 275 -1.61 0.71 -21.21
N ASP A 276 -2.25 1.32 -20.21
CA ASP A 276 -2.43 0.80 -18.83
C ASP A 276 -3.26 -0.49 -18.66
N ASN A 277 -3.52 -1.27 -19.72
CA ASN A 277 -4.38 -2.45 -19.66
C ASN A 277 -4.12 -3.51 -20.75
N GLU A 278 -2.96 -3.52 -21.41
CA GLU A 278 -2.74 -4.49 -22.50
C GLU A 278 -2.29 -5.87 -22.00
N SER A 279 -2.86 -6.89 -22.65
CA SER A 279 -2.50 -8.30 -22.51
C SER A 279 -2.09 -8.85 -23.87
N LEU A 280 -1.07 -9.69 -23.90
CA LEU A 280 -0.66 -10.42 -25.09
C LEU A 280 -1.22 -11.85 -25.03
N LEU A 281 -1.90 -12.26 -26.11
CA LEU A 281 -2.37 -13.63 -26.30
C LEU A 281 -1.51 -14.33 -27.34
N LEU A 282 -0.88 -15.44 -26.95
CA LEU A 282 -0.07 -16.29 -27.82
C LEU A 282 -0.57 -17.74 -27.80
N HIS A 283 -0.23 -18.50 -28.84
CA HIS A 283 -0.72 -19.87 -29.02
C HIS A 283 0.44 -20.84 -29.23
N TRP A 284 0.59 -21.80 -28.33
CA TRP A 284 1.50 -22.94 -28.51
C TRP A 284 1.05 -24.11 -27.64
N LYS A 285 1.74 -25.26 -27.74
CA LYS A 285 1.43 -26.41 -26.91
C LYS A 285 2.18 -26.35 -25.58
N VAL A 286 1.48 -26.56 -24.48
CA VAL A 286 2.07 -26.65 -23.13
C VAL A 286 1.83 -28.05 -22.56
N ASP A 287 2.68 -28.45 -21.62
CA ASP A 287 2.47 -29.63 -20.79
C ASP A 287 1.97 -29.16 -19.41
N PRO A 288 0.64 -29.08 -19.19
CA PRO A 288 0.08 -28.50 -17.98
C PRO A 288 0.21 -29.41 -16.76
N GLU A 289 0.38 -30.72 -16.97
CA GLU A 289 0.47 -31.72 -15.88
C GLU A 289 1.91 -32.21 -15.64
N GLY A 290 2.88 -31.78 -16.46
CA GLY A 290 4.27 -32.19 -16.35
C GLY A 290 4.52 -33.67 -16.66
N ASN A 291 3.60 -34.33 -17.36
CA ASN A 291 3.64 -35.76 -17.68
C ASN A 291 4.13 -36.05 -19.11
N GLY A 292 4.68 -35.06 -19.79
CA GLY A 292 5.15 -35.13 -21.17
C GLY A 292 4.05 -34.94 -22.22
N ARG A 293 2.80 -34.65 -21.81
CA ARG A 293 1.66 -34.54 -22.74
C ARG A 293 1.38 -33.10 -23.14
N TYR A 294 1.91 -32.72 -24.29
CA TYR A 294 1.71 -31.40 -24.88
C TYR A 294 0.31 -31.22 -25.48
N VAL A 295 -0.45 -30.26 -24.96
CA VAL A 295 -1.80 -29.87 -25.43
C VAL A 295 -1.80 -28.41 -25.89
N LYS A 296 -2.64 -28.10 -26.89
CA LYS A 296 -2.80 -26.72 -27.37
C LYS A 296 -3.32 -25.83 -26.24
N ALA A 297 -2.63 -24.72 -26.00
CA ALA A 297 -3.00 -23.74 -24.99
C ALA A 297 -2.95 -22.31 -25.53
N TYR A 298 -3.75 -21.49 -24.86
CA TYR A 298 -3.79 -20.05 -24.99
C TYR A 298 -2.98 -19.49 -23.84
N ASN A 299 -1.94 -18.74 -24.17
CA ASN A 299 -0.97 -18.23 -23.21
C ASN A 299 -1.13 -16.73 -23.12
N PHE A 300 -1.46 -16.26 -21.92
CA PHE A 300 -1.77 -14.87 -21.64
C PHE A 300 -0.62 -14.25 -20.89
N PHE A 301 -0.19 -13.05 -21.31
CA PHE A 301 0.87 -12.30 -20.65
C PHE A 301 0.45 -10.85 -20.43
N SER A 302 0.91 -10.26 -19.35
CA SER A 302 0.78 -8.84 -19.08
C SER A 302 2.00 -8.34 -18.30
N PRO A 303 2.50 -7.13 -18.58
CA PRO A 303 3.61 -6.57 -17.85
C PRO A 303 3.23 -6.28 -16.39
N VAL A 304 4.13 -6.64 -15.48
CA VAL A 304 4.13 -6.19 -14.10
C VAL A 304 4.95 -4.90 -14.10
N ARG A 305 4.26 -3.76 -14.02
CA ARG A 305 4.92 -2.46 -14.04
C ARG A 305 5.29 -2.07 -12.64
N VAL A 306 6.57 -1.91 -12.40
CA VAL A 306 7.08 -1.37 -11.16
C VAL A 306 7.38 0.11 -11.41
N THR A 307 6.86 0.99 -10.55
CA THR A 307 6.72 2.42 -10.87
C THR A 307 8.07 3.14 -10.95
N GLU A 308 9.00 2.82 -10.04
CA GLU A 308 10.29 3.52 -9.94
C GLU A 308 11.46 2.67 -10.45
N SER A 309 11.39 1.33 -10.38
CA SER A 309 12.46 0.49 -10.94
C SER A 309 12.40 0.41 -12.47
N LYS A 310 13.58 0.45 -13.12
CA LYS A 310 13.71 0.20 -14.56
C LYS A 310 13.49 -1.28 -14.94
N GLN A 311 13.29 -2.16 -13.96
CA GLN A 311 13.14 -3.60 -14.20
C GLN A 311 11.71 -3.95 -14.58
N ARG A 312 11.60 -4.99 -15.41
CA ARG A 312 10.36 -5.26 -16.14
C ARG A 312 10.07 -6.74 -16.05
N TRP A 313 9.00 -7.08 -15.35
CA TRP A 313 8.57 -8.47 -15.23
C TRP A 313 7.31 -8.70 -16.08
N LEU A 314 7.08 -9.94 -16.47
CA LEU A 314 5.85 -10.37 -17.11
C LEU A 314 5.15 -11.40 -16.23
N ALA A 315 3.87 -11.16 -15.95
CA ALA A 315 2.99 -12.19 -15.42
C ALA A 315 2.37 -12.94 -16.59
N GLY A 316 2.26 -14.26 -16.47
CA GLY A 316 1.57 -15.05 -17.47
C GLY A 316 0.98 -16.34 -16.95
N PHE A 317 0.04 -16.88 -17.70
CA PHE A 317 -0.53 -18.19 -17.45
C PHE A 317 -1.00 -18.84 -18.74
N SER A 318 -1.19 -20.15 -18.66
CA SER A 318 -1.66 -20.96 -19.78
C SER A 318 -3.01 -21.58 -19.46
N VAL A 319 -3.95 -21.51 -20.39
CA VAL A 319 -5.19 -22.29 -20.34
C VAL A 319 -5.37 -23.13 -21.60
N THR A 320 -5.80 -24.37 -21.42
CA THR A 320 -6.08 -25.28 -22.52
C THR A 320 -7.41 -24.97 -23.18
N GLU A 321 -7.59 -25.41 -24.43
CA GLU A 321 -8.88 -25.26 -25.12
C GLU A 321 -10.04 -25.93 -24.35
N LYS A 322 -9.76 -27.00 -23.58
CA LYS A 322 -10.76 -27.65 -22.72
C LYS A 322 -11.24 -26.71 -21.61
N GLU A 323 -10.33 -25.96 -20.98
CA GLU A 323 -10.64 -25.00 -19.91
C GLU A 323 -11.43 -23.78 -20.44
N LEU A 324 -11.14 -23.34 -21.67
CA LEU A 324 -11.92 -22.29 -22.32
C LEU A 324 -13.32 -22.75 -22.75
N LEU A 325 -13.59 -24.05 -22.83
CA LEU A 325 -14.89 -24.60 -23.23
C LEU A 325 -15.78 -25.02 -22.05
N VAL A 326 -15.40 -24.66 -20.82
CA VAL A 326 -16.25 -24.84 -19.64
C VAL A 326 -17.61 -24.17 -19.88
N GLY A 327 -18.69 -24.93 -19.69
CA GLY A 327 -20.07 -24.51 -19.99
C GLY A 327 -20.59 -24.85 -21.39
N LEU A 328 -19.74 -25.28 -22.35
CA LEU A 328 -20.21 -25.66 -23.70
C LEU A 328 -21.11 -26.90 -23.68
N SER A 329 -20.81 -27.88 -22.83
CA SER A 329 -21.57 -29.13 -22.76
C SER A 329 -23.02 -28.92 -22.32
N GLU A 330 -23.29 -27.96 -21.43
CA GLU A 330 -24.66 -27.64 -20.98
C GLU A 330 -25.47 -27.02 -22.12
N ILE A 331 -24.86 -26.10 -22.88
CA ILE A 331 -25.50 -25.47 -24.05
C ILE A 331 -25.77 -26.52 -25.14
N VAL A 332 -24.78 -27.36 -25.48
CA VAL A 332 -24.94 -28.40 -26.51
C VAL A 332 -25.99 -29.44 -26.10
N PHE A 333 -26.04 -29.83 -24.83
CA PHE A 333 -27.04 -30.76 -24.33
C PHE A 333 -28.47 -30.20 -24.45
N SER A 334 -28.67 -28.91 -24.15
CA SER A 334 -29.96 -28.24 -24.34
C SER A 334 -30.39 -28.14 -25.82
N LEU A 335 -29.44 -27.96 -26.75
CA LEU A 335 -29.68 -27.93 -28.20
C LEU A 335 -30.05 -29.30 -28.77
N ILE A 336 -29.48 -30.39 -28.25
CA ILE A 336 -29.80 -31.75 -28.70
C ILE A 336 -31.23 -32.14 -28.27
N ILE A 337 -31.62 -31.79 -27.04
CA ILE A 337 -32.97 -32.09 -26.52
C ILE A 337 -34.05 -31.40 -27.36
N SER A 338 -33.86 -30.10 -27.66
CA SER A 338 -34.81 -29.34 -28.49
C SER A 338 -34.94 -29.92 -29.91
N ALA A 339 -33.83 -30.30 -30.56
CA ALA A 339 -33.86 -30.88 -31.91
C ALA A 339 -34.57 -32.25 -31.98
N ILE A 340 -34.46 -33.09 -30.94
CA ILE A 340 -35.15 -34.40 -30.88
C ILE A 340 -36.67 -34.21 -30.81
N ILE A 341 -37.13 -33.22 -30.03
CA ILE A 341 -38.56 -32.90 -29.88
C ILE A 341 -39.16 -32.47 -31.23
N ASP A 342 -38.44 -31.66 -32.00
CA ASP A 342 -38.90 -31.16 -33.30
C ASP A 342 -39.02 -32.27 -34.37
N ILE A 343 -38.09 -33.22 -34.41
CA ILE A 343 -38.11 -34.33 -35.38
C ILE A 343 -39.31 -35.26 -35.14
N VAL A 344 -39.66 -35.53 -33.88
CA VAL A 344 -40.82 -36.37 -33.51
C VAL A 344 -42.14 -35.74 -33.96
N LEU A 345 -42.26 -34.41 -33.84
CA LEU A 345 -43.45 -33.68 -34.26
C LEU A 345 -43.66 -33.68 -35.78
N VAL A 346 -42.59 -33.65 -36.58
CA VAL A 346 -42.70 -33.62 -38.05
C VAL A 346 -42.94 -35.00 -38.65
N VAL A 347 -42.31 -36.05 -38.11
CA VAL A 347 -42.48 -37.43 -38.61
C VAL A 347 -43.89 -37.97 -38.35
N SER A 348 -44.46 -37.64 -37.19
CA SER A 348 -45.84 -38.00 -36.84
C SER A 348 -46.87 -37.37 -37.78
N LEU A 349 -46.63 -36.13 -38.22
CA LEU A 349 -47.50 -35.41 -39.17
C LEU A 349 -47.49 -36.03 -40.59
N LEU A 350 -46.35 -36.53 -41.06
CA LEU A 350 -46.20 -37.12 -42.40
C LEU A 350 -46.87 -38.50 -42.56
N ILE A 351 -46.92 -39.29 -41.48
CA ILE A 351 -47.56 -40.62 -41.45
C ILE A 351 -49.08 -40.50 -41.63
N VAL A 352 -49.68 -39.45 -41.08
CA VAL A 352 -51.12 -39.18 -41.16
C VAL A 352 -51.53 -38.80 -42.58
N ILE A 353 -50.76 -37.95 -43.27
CA ILE A 353 -51.09 -37.42 -44.60
C ILE A 353 -51.04 -38.52 -45.68
N MET A 354 -50.05 -39.42 -45.64
CA MET A 354 -49.94 -40.48 -46.64
C MET A 354 -51.07 -41.50 -46.56
N SER A 355 -51.60 -41.79 -45.38
CA SER A 355 -52.61 -42.83 -45.15
C SER A 355 -53.92 -42.60 -45.93
N GLY A 356 -54.21 -41.36 -46.32
CA GLY A 356 -55.44 -40.99 -47.05
C GLY A 356 -55.44 -41.16 -48.58
N ILE A 357 -54.29 -41.33 -49.24
CA ILE A 357 -54.19 -41.16 -50.71
C ILE A 357 -54.34 -42.47 -51.52
N LEU A 358 -54.27 -43.66 -50.90
CA LEU A 358 -54.25 -44.95 -51.64
C LEU A 358 -55.58 -45.72 -51.74
N LEU A 359 -56.69 -45.19 -51.26
CA LEU A 359 -57.89 -46.03 -51.03
C LEU A 359 -59.08 -45.77 -51.96
N ARG A 360 -58.94 -44.96 -53.02
CA ARG A 360 -60.08 -44.64 -53.90
C ARG A 360 -59.69 -44.46 -55.36
N LEU A 361 -59.41 -45.58 -56.04
CA LEU A 361 -59.44 -45.67 -57.50
C LEU A 361 -60.37 -46.80 -58.01
N GLY A 362 -61.17 -47.44 -57.15
CA GLY A 362 -61.83 -48.70 -57.52
C GLY A 362 -63.30 -48.67 -57.95
N VAL A 363 -64.13 -47.72 -57.47
CA VAL A 363 -65.59 -47.97 -57.51
C VAL A 363 -66.42 -46.71 -57.80
N LEU A 364 -66.35 -46.18 -59.02
CA LEU A 364 -67.35 -45.22 -59.52
C LEU A 364 -67.78 -45.54 -60.97
N ARG A 365 -67.95 -46.84 -61.27
CA ARG A 365 -68.66 -47.33 -62.48
C ARG A 365 -70.17 -47.50 -62.24
N LYS A 366 -70.67 -47.32 -61.03
CA LYS A 366 -72.07 -47.67 -60.73
C LYS A 366 -72.76 -46.56 -59.96
N SER A 367 -73.94 -46.20 -60.44
CA SER A 367 -74.96 -45.39 -59.77
C SER A 367 -74.89 -43.90 -60.03
N VAL A 368 -74.97 -43.56 -61.32
CA VAL A 368 -75.59 -42.31 -61.74
C VAL A 368 -76.81 -42.56 -62.59
N SER A 369 -77.76 -43.22 -61.96
CA SER A 369 -79.14 -43.15 -62.41
C SER A 369 -80.05 -42.69 -61.28
N GLN A 370 -79.52 -42.04 -60.24
CA GLN A 370 -80.29 -41.62 -59.07
C GLN A 370 -79.96 -40.19 -58.58
N THR A 371 -79.57 -39.27 -59.47
CA THR A 371 -79.17 -37.89 -59.14
C THR A 371 -79.88 -36.85 -59.98
N ALA A 372 -81.16 -36.75 -59.70
CA ALA A 372 -81.85 -35.49 -59.74
C ALA A 372 -82.93 -35.56 -58.65
N GLY A 373 -82.58 -35.26 -57.39
CA GLY A 373 -83.59 -35.18 -56.32
C GLY A 373 -83.12 -35.12 -54.87
N SER A 374 -81.94 -35.65 -54.52
CA SER A 374 -81.39 -35.59 -53.16
C SER A 374 -80.24 -34.60 -53.09
N ARG A 375 -79.96 -34.00 -51.92
CA ARG A 375 -78.83 -33.07 -51.66
C ARG A 375 -77.45 -33.76 -51.74
N ASP A 376 -77.26 -34.61 -52.75
CA ASP A 376 -76.15 -35.52 -52.98
C ASP A 376 -75.55 -35.27 -54.38
N LEU A 377 -74.41 -34.58 -54.42
CA LEU A 377 -73.74 -34.14 -55.65
C LEU A 377 -72.81 -35.22 -56.27
N THR A 378 -72.88 -36.48 -55.79
CA THR A 378 -71.90 -37.53 -56.12
C THR A 378 -72.17 -38.30 -57.41
N GLN A 379 -73.23 -37.98 -58.14
CA GLN A 379 -73.62 -38.76 -59.32
C GLN A 379 -73.51 -37.91 -60.63
N ARG A 380 -73.10 -38.56 -61.74
CA ARG A 380 -72.91 -38.10 -63.16
C ARG A 380 -73.66 -38.85 -64.31
N ILE A 381 -74.48 -38.19 -65.13
CA ILE A 381 -75.33 -38.81 -66.18
C ILE A 381 -74.47 -39.49 -67.28
N GLU A 382 -74.90 -40.66 -67.78
CA GLU A 382 -74.17 -41.46 -68.79
C GLU A 382 -74.28 -40.86 -70.21
N LEU A 383 -73.18 -40.89 -70.97
CA LEU A 383 -73.04 -40.23 -72.27
C LEU A 383 -73.29 -41.21 -73.42
N THR A 384 -74.44 -41.12 -74.08
CA THR A 384 -74.75 -41.82 -75.34
C THR A 384 -75.08 -40.83 -76.44
N GLY A 385 -74.26 -40.85 -77.50
CA GLY A 385 -74.43 -40.03 -78.69
C GLY A 385 -73.32 -38.99 -78.86
N SER A 386 -72.89 -38.80 -80.10
CA SER A 386 -71.88 -37.80 -80.51
C SER A 386 -72.52 -36.47 -80.94
N ASP A 387 -73.83 -36.32 -80.76
CA ASP A 387 -74.61 -35.13 -81.08
C ASP A 387 -74.66 -34.17 -79.88
N GLU A 388 -75.40 -33.08 -80.04
CA GLU A 388 -75.52 -31.99 -79.08
C GLU A 388 -76.11 -32.45 -77.72
N VAL A 389 -76.74 -33.63 -77.61
CA VAL A 389 -77.22 -34.22 -76.33
C VAL A 389 -76.09 -34.95 -75.57
N GLY A 390 -75.10 -35.51 -76.28
CA GLY A 390 -73.81 -35.93 -75.70
C GLY A 390 -72.96 -34.76 -75.21
N GLN A 391 -73.03 -33.61 -75.89
CA GLN A 391 -72.38 -32.39 -75.41
C GLN A 391 -73.09 -31.77 -74.20
N ILE A 392 -74.42 -31.78 -74.14
CA ILE A 392 -75.21 -31.31 -72.98
C ILE A 392 -75.02 -32.22 -71.76
N SER A 393 -74.94 -33.54 -71.93
CA SER A 393 -74.62 -34.49 -70.84
C SER A 393 -73.17 -34.31 -70.34
N GLY A 394 -72.25 -33.90 -71.21
CA GLY A 394 -70.88 -33.50 -70.87
C GLY A 394 -70.84 -32.17 -70.09
N ASN A 395 -71.61 -31.17 -70.53
CA ASN A 395 -71.73 -29.85 -69.89
C ASN A 395 -72.46 -29.93 -68.53
N PHE A 396 -73.47 -30.79 -68.38
CA PHE A 396 -74.19 -31.01 -67.12
C PHE A 396 -73.32 -31.74 -66.08
N ASN A 397 -72.52 -32.72 -66.52
CA ASN A 397 -71.50 -33.35 -65.68
C ASN A 397 -70.39 -32.35 -65.29
N GLN A 398 -69.96 -31.49 -66.21
CA GLN A 398 -68.98 -30.43 -65.97
C GLN A 398 -69.52 -29.38 -64.97
N PHE A 399 -70.78 -28.98 -65.08
CA PHE A 399 -71.45 -28.08 -64.14
C PHE A 399 -71.61 -28.70 -62.75
N SER A 400 -72.08 -29.96 -62.65
CA SER A 400 -72.13 -30.70 -61.37
C SER A 400 -70.74 -30.91 -60.76
N GLN A 401 -69.70 -31.08 -61.58
CA GLN A 401 -68.31 -31.17 -61.12
C GLN A 401 -67.77 -29.82 -60.63
N VAL A 402 -68.18 -28.69 -61.22
CA VAL A 402 -67.86 -27.35 -60.72
C VAL A 402 -68.58 -27.09 -59.38
N LEU A 403 -69.86 -27.40 -59.24
CA LEU A 403 -70.59 -27.25 -57.98
C LEU A 403 -70.05 -28.16 -56.86
N GLN A 404 -69.69 -29.41 -57.17
CA GLN A 404 -69.05 -30.31 -56.22
C GLN A 404 -67.66 -29.79 -55.79
N LYS A 405 -66.85 -29.28 -56.74
CA LYS A 405 -65.56 -28.64 -56.44
C LYS A 405 -65.73 -27.41 -55.55
N ILE A 406 -66.73 -26.55 -55.82
CA ILE A 406 -67.05 -25.38 -55.01
C ILE A 406 -67.45 -25.79 -53.59
N ILE A 407 -68.37 -26.73 -53.41
CA ILE A 407 -68.81 -27.15 -52.06
C ILE A 407 -67.69 -27.89 -51.30
N LEU A 408 -66.85 -28.70 -51.96
CA LEU A 408 -65.65 -29.30 -51.35
C LEU A 408 -64.61 -28.23 -50.97
N GLN A 409 -64.45 -27.20 -51.80
CA GLN A 409 -63.57 -26.07 -51.53
C GLN A 409 -64.12 -25.21 -50.37
N VAL A 410 -65.43 -25.03 -50.26
CA VAL A 410 -66.08 -24.37 -49.11
C VAL A 410 -65.91 -25.20 -47.84
N LYS A 411 -66.12 -26.53 -47.86
CA LYS A 411 -65.85 -27.40 -46.70
C LYS A 411 -64.37 -27.39 -46.27
N LYS A 412 -63.44 -27.41 -47.23
CA LYS A 412 -61.99 -27.24 -46.94
C LYS A 412 -61.69 -25.87 -46.35
N SER A 413 -62.34 -24.82 -46.86
CA SER A 413 -62.17 -23.45 -46.37
C SER A 413 -62.74 -23.30 -44.96
N ILE A 414 -63.88 -23.89 -44.65
CA ILE A 414 -64.46 -23.91 -43.30
C ILE A 414 -63.56 -24.65 -42.32
N LYS A 415 -63.00 -25.81 -42.71
CA LYS A 415 -62.04 -26.53 -41.85
C LYS A 415 -60.75 -25.71 -41.61
N LYS A 416 -60.32 -24.93 -42.62
CA LYS A 416 -59.21 -23.98 -42.48
C LYS A 416 -59.58 -22.78 -41.60
N ILE A 417 -60.83 -22.30 -41.66
CA ILE A 417 -61.37 -21.26 -40.77
C ILE A 417 -61.45 -21.78 -39.33
N GLU A 418 -61.88 -23.03 -39.12
CA GLU A 418 -61.93 -23.67 -37.80
C GLU A 418 -60.53 -23.80 -37.19
N SER A 419 -59.54 -24.28 -37.95
CA SER A 419 -58.15 -24.34 -37.48
C SER A 419 -57.55 -22.94 -37.25
N SER A 420 -57.90 -21.97 -38.09
CA SER A 420 -57.46 -20.56 -37.92
C SER A 420 -58.11 -19.92 -36.71
N SER A 421 -59.39 -20.22 -36.42
CA SER A 421 -60.13 -19.76 -35.25
C SER A 421 -59.55 -20.37 -33.96
N GLN A 422 -59.20 -21.65 -33.96
CA GLN A 422 -58.48 -22.27 -32.85
C GLN A 422 -57.08 -21.67 -32.64
N GLY A 423 -56.35 -21.38 -33.73
CA GLY A 423 -55.08 -20.67 -33.69
C GLY A 423 -55.22 -19.25 -33.10
N LEU A 424 -56.22 -18.51 -33.57
CA LEU A 424 -56.56 -17.18 -33.05
C LEU A 424 -56.92 -17.23 -31.57
N ASN A 425 -57.65 -18.26 -31.13
CA ASN A 425 -58.02 -18.44 -29.72
C ASN A 425 -56.79 -18.61 -28.82
N ARG A 426 -55.83 -19.44 -29.22
CA ARG A 426 -54.56 -19.56 -28.50
C ARG A 426 -53.79 -18.23 -28.48
N GLY A 427 -53.76 -17.51 -29.60
CA GLY A 427 -53.11 -16.20 -29.68
C GLY A 427 -53.76 -15.15 -28.77
N VAL A 428 -55.09 -15.16 -28.66
CA VAL A 428 -55.84 -14.22 -27.81
C VAL A 428 -55.64 -14.54 -26.31
N TYR A 429 -55.65 -15.81 -25.91
CA TYR A 429 -55.33 -16.19 -24.52
C TYR A 429 -53.86 -15.93 -24.15
N GLN A 430 -52.93 -16.12 -25.10
CA GLN A 430 -51.54 -15.72 -24.89
C GLN A 430 -51.43 -14.21 -24.69
N ALA A 431 -52.09 -13.42 -25.54
CA ALA A 431 -52.11 -11.96 -25.40
C ALA A 431 -52.70 -11.51 -24.05
N GLU A 432 -53.72 -12.21 -23.53
CA GLU A 432 -54.28 -11.96 -22.21
C GLU A 432 -53.24 -12.21 -21.09
N SER A 433 -52.54 -13.35 -21.15
CA SER A 433 -51.45 -13.68 -20.21
C SER A 433 -50.28 -12.69 -20.29
N ASP A 434 -49.91 -12.27 -21.49
CA ASP A 434 -48.83 -11.31 -21.73
C ASP A 434 -49.18 -9.94 -21.13
N VAL A 435 -50.42 -9.47 -21.31
CA VAL A 435 -50.90 -8.21 -20.71
C VAL A 435 -50.96 -8.30 -19.19
N MET A 436 -51.36 -9.44 -18.63
CA MET A 436 -51.36 -9.65 -17.18
C MET A 436 -49.94 -9.58 -16.60
N SER A 437 -48.96 -10.15 -17.31
CA SER A 437 -47.54 -10.04 -16.95
C SER A 437 -47.02 -8.60 -17.10
N LEU A 438 -47.44 -7.89 -18.16
CA LEU A 438 -47.10 -6.49 -18.38
C LEU A 438 -47.59 -5.60 -17.23
N ASN A 439 -48.81 -5.81 -16.76
CA ASN A 439 -49.35 -5.09 -15.60
C ASN A 439 -48.50 -5.31 -14.33
N GLY A 440 -48.11 -6.56 -14.05
CA GLY A 440 -47.21 -6.85 -12.92
C GLY A 440 -45.84 -6.17 -13.06
N ALA A 441 -45.30 -6.10 -14.27
CA ALA A 441 -44.07 -5.36 -14.56
C ALA A 441 -44.25 -3.85 -14.35
N MET A 442 -45.39 -3.28 -14.73
CA MET A 442 -45.71 -1.86 -14.53
C MET A 442 -45.87 -1.49 -13.06
N GLU A 443 -46.48 -2.34 -12.23
CA GLU A 443 -46.52 -2.17 -10.77
C GLU A 443 -45.12 -2.24 -10.15
N GLY A 444 -44.26 -3.14 -10.66
CA GLY A 444 -42.84 -3.20 -10.28
C GLY A 444 -42.10 -1.91 -10.64
N LEU A 445 -42.29 -1.40 -11.86
CA LEU A 445 -41.68 -0.16 -12.32
C LEU A 445 -42.12 1.05 -11.49
N LYS A 446 -43.42 1.15 -11.16
CA LYS A 446 -43.95 2.23 -10.30
C LYS A 446 -43.31 2.24 -8.92
N ARG A 447 -43.12 1.06 -8.31
CA ARG A 447 -42.40 0.94 -7.02
C ARG A 447 -40.94 1.37 -7.17
N ALA A 448 -40.24 0.89 -8.18
CA ALA A 448 -38.84 1.24 -8.41
C ALA A 448 -38.62 2.76 -8.61
N VAL A 449 -39.51 3.43 -9.36
CA VAL A 449 -39.48 4.90 -9.52
C VAL A 449 -39.78 5.61 -8.20
N GLY A 450 -40.71 5.10 -7.39
CA GLY A 450 -40.99 5.59 -6.05
C GLY A 450 -39.79 5.51 -5.11
N ASP A 451 -39.14 4.35 -5.05
CA ASP A 451 -37.94 4.12 -4.24
C ASP A 451 -36.79 5.03 -4.69
N GLN A 452 -36.57 5.15 -6.00
CA GLN A 452 -35.54 6.03 -6.55
C GLN A 452 -35.81 7.51 -6.22
N ARG A 453 -37.08 7.94 -6.17
CA ARG A 453 -37.43 9.30 -5.74
C ARG A 453 -37.07 9.55 -4.27
N GLN A 454 -37.28 8.57 -3.40
CA GLN A 454 -36.88 8.65 -2.00
C GLN A 454 -35.35 8.77 -1.87
N THR A 455 -34.59 7.94 -2.58
CA THR A 455 -33.11 8.02 -2.58
C THR A 455 -32.62 9.39 -3.05
N VAL A 456 -33.28 10.00 -4.04
CA VAL A 456 -32.93 11.34 -4.51
C VAL A 456 -33.21 12.42 -3.46
N GLN A 457 -34.27 12.28 -2.65
CA GLN A 457 -34.54 13.17 -1.52
C GLN A 457 -33.48 13.04 -0.42
N GLU A 458 -33.08 11.81 -0.10
CA GLU A 458 -32.00 11.54 0.87
C GLU A 458 -30.68 12.17 0.40
N ASN A 459 -30.33 11.98 -0.88
CA ASN A 459 -29.14 12.60 -1.48
C ASN A 459 -29.19 14.14 -1.43
N SER A 460 -30.37 14.74 -1.58
CA SER A 460 -30.55 16.19 -1.45
C SER A 460 -30.25 16.68 -0.04
N HIS A 461 -30.72 15.94 0.98
CA HIS A 461 -30.44 16.25 2.37
C HIS A 461 -28.94 16.15 2.68
N THR A 462 -28.30 15.05 2.29
CA THR A 462 -26.85 14.87 2.46
C THR A 462 -26.03 15.96 1.76
N ALA A 463 -26.47 16.41 0.57
CA ALA A 463 -25.81 17.51 -0.12
C ALA A 463 -25.91 18.84 0.65
N GLN A 464 -27.01 19.09 1.36
CA GLN A 464 -27.17 20.27 2.23
C GLN A 464 -26.32 20.19 3.49
N GLU A 465 -26.22 19.02 4.12
CA GLU A 465 -25.35 18.79 5.28
C GLU A 465 -23.88 19.04 4.91
N LEU A 466 -23.45 18.55 3.74
CA LEU A 466 -22.11 18.77 3.21
C LEU A 466 -21.75 20.27 3.12
N PHE A 467 -22.70 21.12 2.73
CA PHE A 467 -22.50 22.58 2.74
C PHE A 467 -22.25 23.15 4.13
N GLY A 468 -23.02 22.68 5.12
CA GLY A 468 -22.84 23.07 6.51
C GLY A 468 -21.47 22.68 7.04
N ASP A 469 -21.01 21.48 6.71
CA ASP A 469 -19.70 20.99 7.16
C ASP A 469 -18.54 21.70 6.47
N ILE A 470 -18.65 22.02 5.18
CA ILE A 470 -17.66 22.85 4.46
C ILE A 470 -17.53 24.25 5.10
N ALA A 471 -18.65 24.84 5.53
CA ALA A 471 -18.61 26.14 6.22
C ALA A 471 -17.91 26.06 7.58
N LYS A 472 -18.09 24.96 8.33
CA LYS A 472 -17.35 24.71 9.58
C LYS A 472 -15.85 24.55 9.31
N ILE A 473 -15.45 23.87 8.24
CA ILE A 473 -14.04 23.71 7.86
C ILE A 473 -13.39 25.07 7.57
N ASP A 474 -14.09 25.96 6.86
CA ASP A 474 -13.61 27.32 6.59
C ASP A 474 -13.39 28.13 7.89
N ASP A 475 -14.33 28.06 8.83
CA ASP A 475 -14.24 28.74 10.14
C ASP A 475 -13.09 28.17 11.01
N LEU A 476 -12.94 26.84 11.02
CA LEU A 476 -11.83 26.18 11.72
C LEU A 476 -10.48 26.58 11.14
N ALA A 477 -10.36 26.69 9.81
CA ALA A 477 -9.13 27.15 9.17
C ALA A 477 -8.78 28.59 9.58
N VAL A 478 -9.77 29.49 9.66
CA VAL A 478 -9.57 30.87 10.12
C VAL A 478 -9.13 30.92 11.59
N THR A 479 -9.79 30.16 12.46
CA THR A 479 -9.45 30.10 13.89
C THR A 479 -8.06 29.52 14.12
N GLN A 480 -7.69 28.50 13.34
CA GLN A 480 -6.36 27.89 13.38
C GLN A 480 -5.28 28.89 12.95
N ALA A 481 -5.50 29.64 11.88
CA ALA A 481 -4.55 30.67 11.43
C ALA A 481 -4.30 31.74 12.51
N SER A 482 -5.35 32.17 13.22
CA SER A 482 -5.23 33.09 14.36
C SER A 482 -4.39 32.48 15.51
N SER A 483 -4.66 31.23 15.86
CA SER A 483 -3.95 30.52 16.95
C SER A 483 -2.47 30.31 16.64
N ILE A 484 -2.13 30.06 15.36
CA ILE A 484 -0.76 29.96 14.89
C ILE A 484 -0.05 31.31 14.98
N THR A 485 -0.71 32.40 14.57
CA THR A 485 -0.15 33.75 14.67
C THR A 485 0.22 34.10 16.12
N GLN A 486 -0.67 33.79 17.07
CA GLN A 486 -0.40 33.98 18.49
C GLN A 486 0.75 33.10 19.00
N SER A 487 0.80 31.84 18.58
CA SER A 487 1.89 30.93 18.93
C SER A 487 3.24 31.43 18.40
N SER A 488 3.28 31.93 17.16
CA SER A 488 4.49 32.47 16.56
C SER A 488 5.03 33.66 17.35
N ALA A 489 4.16 34.58 17.76
CA ALA A 489 4.57 35.73 18.59
C ALA A 489 5.17 35.29 19.93
N ALA A 490 4.57 34.30 20.60
CA ALA A 490 5.08 33.77 21.87
C ALA A 490 6.46 33.09 21.70
N ILE A 491 6.69 32.40 20.57
CA ILE A 491 7.99 31.79 20.28
C ILE A 491 9.03 32.84 19.91
N GLU A 492 8.67 33.90 19.19
CA GLU A 492 9.58 35.03 18.93
C GLU A 492 10.02 35.71 20.25
N GLU A 493 9.10 35.89 21.19
CA GLU A 493 9.43 36.39 22.54
C GLU A 493 10.34 35.43 23.31
N MET A 494 10.14 34.12 23.16
CA MET A 494 11.03 33.09 23.72
C MET A 494 12.44 33.19 23.14
N VAL A 495 12.59 33.38 21.81
CA VAL A 495 13.89 33.57 21.17
C VAL A 495 14.60 34.81 21.71
N SER A 496 13.87 35.91 21.92
CA SER A 496 14.42 37.11 22.56
C SER A 496 14.91 36.84 24.00
N SER A 497 14.14 36.06 24.76
CA SER A 497 14.49 35.65 26.12
C SER A 497 15.74 34.77 26.14
N ILE A 498 15.86 33.80 25.22
CA ILE A 498 17.04 32.94 25.08
C ILE A 498 18.28 33.77 24.79
N ASN A 499 18.20 34.72 23.85
CA ASN A 499 19.32 35.63 23.55
C ASN A 499 19.73 36.47 24.77
N SER A 500 18.76 36.89 25.59
CA SER A 500 19.03 37.63 26.82
C SER A 500 19.75 36.76 27.86
N VAL A 501 19.35 35.49 28.00
CA VAL A 501 20.02 34.54 28.89
C VAL A 501 21.43 34.21 28.38
N ASP A 502 21.62 34.03 27.08
CA ASP A 502 22.94 33.79 26.49
C ASP A 502 23.92 34.96 26.78
N GLN A 503 23.46 36.20 26.70
CA GLN A 503 24.26 37.37 27.11
C GLN A 503 24.63 37.33 28.60
N ILE A 504 23.72 36.89 29.47
CA ILE A 504 24.00 36.74 30.90
C ILE A 504 25.04 35.65 31.13
N VAL A 505 24.93 34.50 30.46
CA VAL A 505 25.88 33.38 30.53
C VAL A 505 27.28 33.82 30.09
N ASN A 506 27.37 34.58 28.99
CA ASN A 506 28.65 35.13 28.52
C ASN A 506 29.29 36.09 29.55
N LYS A 507 28.48 36.92 30.23
CA LYS A 507 28.97 37.76 31.33
C LYS A 507 29.42 36.93 32.53
N MET A 508 28.69 35.87 32.89
CA MET A 508 29.08 34.95 33.96
C MET A 508 30.41 34.25 33.65
N ALA A 509 30.63 33.85 32.40
CA ALA A 509 31.89 33.26 31.96
C ALA A 509 33.08 34.24 32.10
N GLN A 510 32.86 35.53 31.86
CA GLN A 510 33.89 36.55 32.11
C GLN A 510 34.15 36.74 33.61
N GLN A 511 33.10 36.90 34.42
CA GLN A 511 33.25 37.06 35.88
C GLN A 511 33.95 35.87 36.53
N TYR A 512 33.69 34.66 36.03
CA TYR A 512 34.41 33.45 36.44
C TYR A 512 35.92 33.56 36.19
N ARG A 513 36.35 34.03 35.02
CA ARG A 513 37.77 34.20 34.69
C ARG A 513 38.44 35.20 35.63
N ASP A 514 37.78 36.33 35.87
CA ASP A 514 38.28 37.37 36.77
C ASP A 514 38.42 36.83 38.21
N LEU A 515 37.46 36.02 38.66
CA LEU A 515 37.49 35.39 39.98
C LEU A 515 38.61 34.35 40.12
N TYR A 516 38.83 33.54 39.07
CA TYR A 516 39.92 32.57 39.03
C TYR A 516 41.29 33.26 39.11
N GLU A 517 41.50 34.34 38.34
CA GLU A 517 42.74 35.13 38.37
C GLU A 517 42.97 35.77 39.75
N ALA A 518 41.94 36.39 40.34
CA ALA A 518 42.03 36.96 41.68
C ALA A 518 42.34 35.90 42.75
N GLY A 519 41.76 34.70 42.62
CA GLY A 519 42.04 33.56 43.47
C GLY A 519 43.50 33.09 43.39
N GLU A 520 44.07 33.04 42.17
CA GLU A 520 45.46 32.62 41.95
C GLU A 520 46.45 33.62 42.57
N ILE A 521 46.21 34.91 42.38
CA ILE A 521 46.98 35.97 43.03
C ILE A 521 46.89 35.80 44.56
N GLY A 522 45.71 35.54 45.11
CA GLY A 522 45.51 35.28 46.54
C GLY A 522 46.32 34.08 47.04
N ARG A 523 46.31 32.97 46.30
CA ARG A 523 47.06 31.74 46.61
C ARG A 523 48.58 31.97 46.57
N GLU A 524 49.07 32.73 45.61
CA GLU A 524 50.48 33.10 45.50
C GLU A 524 50.92 33.95 46.70
N LYS A 525 50.14 34.99 47.05
CA LYS A 525 50.43 35.82 48.23
C LYS A 525 50.41 35.03 49.53
N GLN A 526 49.51 34.05 49.69
CA GLN A 526 49.52 33.16 50.84
C GLN A 526 50.76 32.28 50.91
N THR A 527 51.24 31.81 49.77
CA THR A 527 52.51 31.06 49.70
C THR A 527 53.68 31.92 50.16
N LEU A 528 53.71 33.19 49.76
CA LEU A 528 54.71 34.17 50.24
C LEU A 528 54.58 34.42 51.75
N VAL A 529 53.37 34.59 52.28
CA VAL A 529 53.14 34.74 53.74
C VAL A 529 53.71 33.55 54.51
N ARG A 530 53.46 32.32 54.05
CA ARG A 530 54.01 31.10 54.65
C ARG A 530 55.54 31.06 54.62
N GLU A 531 56.16 31.53 53.56
CA GLU A 531 57.61 31.66 53.47
C GLU A 531 58.16 32.67 54.49
N ARG A 532 57.53 33.85 54.60
CA ARG A 532 57.90 34.87 55.60
C ARG A 532 57.73 34.37 57.04
N ILE A 533 56.67 33.63 57.34
CA ILE A 533 56.48 32.99 58.65
C ILE A 533 57.67 32.09 58.98
N ARG A 534 58.13 31.26 58.03
CA ARG A 534 59.30 30.38 58.23
C ARG A 534 60.58 31.17 58.50
N GLU A 535 60.78 32.30 57.84
CA GLU A 535 61.91 33.21 58.12
C GLU A 535 61.83 33.78 59.54
N VAL A 536 60.64 34.22 59.97
CA VAL A 536 60.40 34.73 61.32
C VAL A 536 60.63 33.65 62.38
N VAL A 537 60.17 32.41 62.16
CA VAL A 537 60.47 31.26 63.05
C VAL A 537 61.98 31.07 63.18
N LYS A 538 62.72 31.04 62.06
CA LYS A 538 64.19 30.90 62.08
C LYS A 538 64.87 32.03 62.85
N GLY A 539 64.41 33.27 62.67
CA GLY A 539 64.92 34.44 63.40
C GLY A 539 64.66 34.34 64.90
N SER A 540 63.44 33.93 65.29
CA SER A 540 63.03 33.74 66.69
C SER A 540 63.87 32.69 67.41
N VAL A 541 64.17 31.56 66.75
CA VAL A 541 65.05 30.52 67.32
C VAL A 541 66.45 31.05 67.61
N LYS A 542 67.04 31.81 66.68
CA LYS A 542 68.35 32.43 66.88
C LYS A 542 68.35 33.44 68.04
N LEU A 543 67.27 34.20 68.22
CA LEU A 543 67.14 35.11 69.37
C LEU A 543 67.04 34.34 70.68
N GLN A 544 66.35 33.20 70.70
CA GLN A 544 66.27 32.34 71.87
C GLN A 544 67.62 31.70 72.23
N GLU A 545 68.39 31.27 71.23
CA GLU A 545 69.77 30.79 71.41
C GLU A 545 70.68 31.90 71.96
N ALA A 546 70.63 33.11 71.40
CA ALA A 546 71.40 34.25 71.88
C ALA A 546 71.03 34.62 73.32
N ASN A 547 69.73 34.59 73.67
CA ASN A 547 69.27 34.86 75.02
C ASN A 547 69.76 33.81 76.04
N ALA A 548 69.79 32.53 75.64
CA ALA A 548 70.35 31.47 76.48
C ALA A 548 71.84 31.69 76.77
N ILE A 549 72.61 32.13 75.78
CA ILE A 549 74.03 32.50 75.97
C ILE A 549 74.16 33.69 76.94
N ILE A 550 73.29 34.70 76.86
CA ILE A 550 73.30 35.84 77.80
C ILE A 550 72.99 35.37 79.23
N GLU A 551 72.02 34.47 79.42
CA GLU A 551 71.71 33.89 80.73
C GLU A 551 72.90 33.11 81.29
N GLU A 552 73.59 32.36 80.44
CA GLU A 552 74.81 31.63 80.80
C GLU A 552 75.95 32.58 81.21
N ILE A 553 76.23 33.61 80.41
CA ILE A 553 77.24 34.63 80.72
C ILE A 553 76.90 35.35 82.02
N ALA A 554 75.64 35.73 82.24
CA ALA A 554 75.20 36.37 83.46
C ALA A 554 75.41 35.46 84.68
N THR A 555 75.07 34.17 84.57
CA THR A 555 75.29 33.19 85.64
C THR A 555 76.77 32.96 85.94
N GLN A 556 77.61 32.81 84.91
CA GLN A 556 79.06 32.69 85.06
C GLN A 556 79.67 33.95 85.68
N THR A 557 79.24 35.13 85.24
CA THR A 557 79.69 36.43 85.77
C THR A 557 79.30 36.59 87.23
N ASN A 558 78.08 36.17 87.61
CA ASN A 558 77.63 36.19 89.00
C ASN A 558 78.49 35.29 89.91
N LEU A 559 78.85 34.09 89.44
CA LEU A 559 79.74 33.18 90.17
C LEU A 559 81.17 33.73 90.28
N LEU A 560 81.71 34.32 89.23
CA LEU A 560 83.02 34.99 89.24
C LEU A 560 83.04 36.17 90.21
N ALA A 561 81.99 37.00 90.19
CA ALA A 561 81.83 38.13 91.10
C ALA A 561 81.66 37.68 92.56
N MET A 562 80.93 36.59 92.80
CA MET A 562 80.80 35.98 94.13
C MET A 562 82.15 35.50 94.65
N ASN A 563 82.93 34.79 93.83
CA ASN A 563 84.27 34.35 94.20
C ASN A 563 85.20 35.55 94.47
N ALA A 564 85.11 36.61 93.67
CA ALA A 564 85.88 37.84 93.88
C ALA A 564 85.47 38.59 95.16
N ALA A 565 84.18 38.63 95.49
CA ALA A 565 83.68 39.22 96.74
C ALA A 565 84.15 38.43 97.97
N ILE A 566 84.17 37.09 97.90
CA ILE A 566 84.72 36.21 98.94
C ILE A 566 86.22 36.49 99.16
N GLU A 567 87.00 36.58 98.09
CA GLU A 567 88.44 36.84 98.18
C GLU A 567 88.73 38.26 98.70
N ALA A 568 87.94 39.25 98.28
CA ALA A 568 88.02 40.62 98.78
C ALA A 568 87.65 40.73 100.27
N ALA A 569 86.70 39.93 100.76
CA ALA A 569 86.41 39.80 102.19
C ALA A 569 87.56 39.10 102.95
N HIS A 570 88.25 38.14 102.33
CA HIS A 570 89.42 37.46 102.90
C HIS A 570 90.64 38.40 103.08
N ALA A 571 90.79 39.38 102.19
CA ALA A 571 91.87 40.39 102.24
C ALA A 571 91.66 41.50 103.30
N GLY A 572 90.55 41.48 104.05
CA GLY A 572 90.29 42.39 105.17
C GLY A 572 90.20 43.87 104.75
N ASP A 573 90.77 44.79 105.54
CA ASP A 573 90.66 46.24 105.31
C ASP A 573 91.25 46.72 103.97
N VAL A 574 92.17 45.96 103.37
CA VAL A 574 92.81 46.30 102.07
C VAL A 574 91.90 45.94 100.88
N GLY A 575 90.97 44.99 101.07
CA GLY A 575 90.07 44.48 100.02
C GLY A 575 88.75 45.26 99.84
N LYS A 576 88.45 46.23 100.71
CA LYS A 576 87.15 46.94 100.74
C LYS A 576 86.75 47.58 99.40
N GLY A 577 87.70 48.18 98.67
CA GLY A 577 87.42 48.77 97.35
C GLY A 577 87.09 47.72 96.27
N PHE A 578 87.77 46.57 96.32
CA PHE A 578 87.50 45.45 95.41
C PHE A 578 86.18 44.74 95.74
N ALA A 579 85.82 44.62 97.02
CA ALA A 579 84.56 44.02 97.44
C ALA A 579 83.35 44.81 96.90
N VAL A 580 83.40 46.14 96.94
CA VAL A 580 82.32 47.00 96.38
C VAL A 580 82.18 46.79 94.86
N VAL A 581 83.28 46.71 94.12
CA VAL A 581 83.23 46.45 92.67
C VAL A 581 82.71 45.05 92.37
N ALA A 582 83.11 44.05 93.14
CA ALA A 582 82.62 42.68 92.98
C ALA A 582 81.12 42.57 93.28
N ASP A 583 80.62 43.22 94.33
CA ASP A 583 79.19 43.28 94.64
C ASP A 583 78.38 44.02 93.55
N GLU A 584 78.92 45.10 92.98
CA GLU A 584 78.28 45.81 91.86
C GLU A 584 78.20 44.93 90.59
N ILE A 585 79.28 44.21 90.26
CA ILE A 585 79.28 43.23 89.14
C ILE A 585 78.30 42.09 89.42
N ARG A 586 78.22 41.61 90.66
CA ARG A 586 77.28 40.57 91.10
C ARG A 586 75.83 41.02 90.88
N ASN A 587 75.48 42.22 91.36
CA ASN A 587 74.15 42.79 91.18
C ASN A 587 73.80 43.03 89.70
N LEU A 588 74.78 43.47 88.88
CA LEU A 588 74.59 43.63 87.44
C LEU A 588 74.35 42.28 86.74
N ALA A 589 75.07 41.23 87.16
CA ALA A 589 74.91 39.88 86.65
C ALA A 589 73.57 39.24 87.07
N GLU A 590 73.12 39.44 88.31
CA GLU A 590 71.78 39.05 88.76
C GLU A 590 70.69 39.77 87.96
N SER A 591 70.82 41.09 87.76
CA SER A 591 69.90 41.88 86.95
C SER A 591 69.87 41.41 85.48
N ALA A 592 71.04 41.09 84.90
CA ALA A 592 71.13 40.56 83.54
C ALA A 592 70.49 39.17 83.42
N SER A 593 70.63 38.31 84.43
CA SER A 593 69.96 36.99 84.47
C SER A 593 68.44 37.13 84.57
N GLU A 594 67.94 38.03 85.42
CA GLU A 594 66.51 38.31 85.54
C GLU A 594 65.93 38.87 84.23
N GLN A 595 66.64 39.82 83.61
CA GLN A 595 66.24 40.38 82.32
C GLN A 595 66.25 39.33 81.21
N SER A 596 67.26 38.43 81.18
CA SER A 596 67.33 37.33 80.23
C SER A 596 66.17 36.34 80.41
N LYS A 597 65.79 36.01 81.65
CA LYS A 597 64.61 35.18 81.92
C LYS A 597 63.32 35.85 81.44
N SER A 598 63.18 37.17 81.63
CA SER A 598 62.04 37.92 81.11
C SER A 598 61.99 37.89 79.59
N ILE A 599 63.13 38.12 78.91
CA ILE A 599 63.22 38.02 77.43
C ILE A 599 62.90 36.59 76.98
N GLY A 600 63.36 35.57 77.70
CA GLY A 600 63.04 34.17 77.40
C GLY A 600 61.54 33.87 77.48
N MET A 601 60.81 34.47 78.43
CA MET A 601 59.35 34.37 78.51
C MET A 601 58.66 35.07 77.33
N GLU A 602 59.13 36.28 76.96
CA GLU A 602 58.61 37.01 75.80
C GLU A 602 58.86 36.25 74.48
N LEU A 603 60.05 35.68 74.28
CA LEU A 603 60.36 34.88 73.10
C LEU A 603 59.49 33.61 73.01
N LYS A 604 59.16 32.97 74.14
CA LYS A 604 58.18 31.87 74.17
C LYS A 604 56.79 32.33 73.76
N ALA A 605 56.35 33.51 74.20
CA ALA A 605 55.08 34.09 73.78
C ALA A 605 55.06 34.40 72.28
N VAL A 606 56.15 34.96 71.74
CA VAL A 606 56.33 35.18 70.30
C VAL A 606 56.26 33.86 69.52
N HIS A 607 56.95 32.81 69.95
CA HIS A 607 56.88 31.48 69.33
C HIS A 607 55.45 30.94 69.27
N LYS A 608 54.70 31.05 70.37
CA LYS A 608 53.30 30.63 70.41
C LYS A 608 52.43 31.43 69.43
N SER A 609 52.68 32.75 69.33
CA SER A 609 51.98 33.62 68.37
C SER A 609 52.27 33.22 66.91
N ILE A 610 53.54 32.97 66.58
CA ILE A 610 53.94 32.54 65.23
C ILE A 610 53.31 31.19 64.86
N ALA A 611 53.26 30.23 65.78
CA ALA A 611 52.59 28.95 65.56
C ALA A 611 51.08 29.13 65.28
N GLY A 612 50.42 30.07 65.96
CA GLY A 612 49.04 30.45 65.68
C GLY A 612 48.87 31.03 64.26
N ILE A 613 49.78 31.91 63.85
CA ILE A 613 49.80 32.51 62.49
C ILE A 613 50.05 31.43 61.42
N GLU A 614 50.96 30.49 61.66
CA GLU A 614 51.21 29.36 60.74
C GLU A 614 49.96 28.51 60.56
N SER A 615 49.25 28.18 61.65
CA SER A 615 47.99 27.43 61.58
C SER A 615 46.93 28.18 60.77
N ALA A 616 46.75 29.47 61.03
CA ALA A 616 45.79 30.30 60.30
C ALA A 616 46.14 30.43 58.80
N SER A 617 47.43 30.49 58.46
CA SER A 617 47.90 30.52 57.07
C SER A 617 47.62 29.19 56.33
N ASN A 618 47.81 28.05 57.02
CA ASN A 618 47.47 26.73 56.47
C ASN A 618 45.96 26.57 56.26
N GLU A 619 45.13 27.05 57.20
CA GLU A 619 43.67 27.07 57.04
C GLU A 619 43.23 27.97 55.88
N SER A 620 43.85 29.14 55.73
CA SER A 620 43.63 30.03 54.58
C SER A 620 43.96 29.32 53.27
N THR A 621 45.07 28.58 53.21
CA THR A 621 45.44 27.79 52.02
C THR A 621 44.39 26.74 51.68
N ARG A 622 43.84 26.02 52.68
CA ARG A 622 42.74 25.06 52.46
C ARG A 622 41.47 25.75 51.98
N SER A 623 41.18 26.94 52.49
CA SER A 623 40.02 27.74 52.06
C SER A 623 40.14 28.15 50.59
N TYR A 624 41.33 28.55 50.13
CA TYR A 624 41.57 28.81 48.70
C TYR A 624 41.33 27.58 47.83
N LEU A 625 41.75 26.39 48.26
CA LEU A 625 41.46 25.14 47.52
C LEU A 625 39.96 24.89 47.38
N ALA A 626 39.17 25.15 48.43
CA ALA A 626 37.72 25.01 48.37
C ALA A 626 37.07 26.04 47.43
N VAL A 627 37.59 27.28 47.40
CA VAL A 627 37.15 28.31 46.46
C VAL A 627 37.43 27.86 45.02
N PHE A 628 38.62 27.36 44.70
CA PHE A 628 38.94 26.87 43.35
C PHE A 628 38.04 25.72 42.91
N ASN A 629 37.78 24.75 43.78
CA ASN A 629 36.82 23.67 43.46
C ASN A 629 35.41 24.23 43.17
N SER A 630 34.99 25.27 43.88
CA SER A 630 33.69 25.92 43.67
C SER A 630 33.64 26.70 42.35
N ILE A 631 34.76 27.35 42.01
CA ILE A 631 34.98 28.04 40.74
C ILE A 631 34.87 27.01 39.60
N ASP A 632 35.61 25.90 39.65
CA ASP A 632 35.56 24.85 38.61
C ASP A 632 34.14 24.27 38.41
N ASN A 633 33.41 24.02 39.51
CA ASN A 633 32.02 23.58 39.44
C ASN A 633 31.11 24.63 38.76
N LEU A 634 31.31 25.92 39.08
CA LEU A 634 30.56 27.01 38.46
C LEU A 634 30.87 27.11 36.95
N SER A 635 32.12 26.91 36.54
CA SER A 635 32.50 26.85 35.12
C SER A 635 31.75 25.75 34.37
N SER A 636 31.66 24.55 34.97
CA SER A 636 30.90 23.45 34.40
C SER A 636 29.43 23.79 34.21
N LEU A 637 28.79 24.41 35.23
CA LEU A 637 27.40 24.85 35.15
C LEU A 637 27.18 25.91 34.07
N VAL A 638 28.08 26.90 33.95
CA VAL A 638 28.02 27.92 32.90
C VAL A 638 28.06 27.28 31.51
N ASN A 639 28.95 26.31 31.29
CA ASN A 639 29.02 25.59 30.01
C ASN A 639 27.75 24.76 29.73
N GLN A 640 27.17 24.12 30.76
CA GLN A 640 25.91 23.38 30.62
C GLN A 640 24.74 24.31 30.24
N VAL A 641 24.62 25.47 30.89
CA VAL A 641 23.58 26.45 30.56
C VAL A 641 23.78 27.00 29.15
N GLN A 642 25.03 27.25 28.73
CA GLN A 642 25.32 27.69 27.38
C GLN A 642 24.89 26.65 26.33
N GLY A 643 25.20 25.37 26.56
CA GLY A 643 24.76 24.27 25.70
C GLY A 643 23.22 24.20 25.61
N ALA A 644 22.54 24.30 26.75
CA ALA A 644 21.07 24.29 26.81
C ALA A 644 20.46 25.49 26.07
N MET A 645 21.03 26.70 26.18
CA MET A 645 20.55 27.88 25.46
C MET A 645 20.74 27.75 23.95
N GLN A 646 21.86 27.18 23.51
CA GLN A 646 22.09 26.90 22.09
C GLN A 646 21.07 25.90 21.54
N GLU A 647 20.81 24.81 22.27
CA GLU A 647 19.80 23.82 21.90
C GLU A 647 18.40 24.42 21.86
N GLN A 648 18.02 25.22 22.87
CA GLN A 648 16.72 25.89 22.94
C GLN A 648 16.54 26.90 21.80
N SER A 649 17.61 27.60 21.39
CA SER A 649 17.61 28.54 20.26
C SER A 649 17.34 27.81 18.93
N VAL A 650 18.02 26.68 18.71
CA VAL A 650 17.80 25.82 17.54
C VAL A 650 16.37 25.26 17.54
N GLY A 651 15.91 24.73 18.68
CA GLY A 651 14.55 24.20 18.83
C GLY A 651 13.48 25.25 18.56
N SER A 652 13.66 26.48 19.05
CA SER A 652 12.72 27.59 18.83
C SER A 652 12.63 27.99 17.35
N HIS A 653 13.75 27.97 16.61
CA HIS A 653 13.75 28.22 15.17
C HIS A 653 13.03 27.12 14.38
N GLU A 654 13.23 25.85 14.73
CA GLU A 654 12.51 24.74 14.09
C GLU A 654 11.00 24.80 14.41
N ILE A 655 10.60 25.22 15.61
CA ILE A 655 9.18 25.47 15.94
C ILE A 655 8.61 26.58 15.04
N LEU A 656 9.30 27.72 14.89
CA LEU A 656 8.85 28.81 14.01
C LEU A 656 8.69 28.35 12.55
N LYS A 657 9.62 27.53 12.06
CA LYS A 657 9.54 26.92 10.74
C LYS A 657 8.35 25.97 10.63
N GLY A 658 8.10 25.17 11.66
CA GLY A 658 6.90 24.32 11.79
C GLY A 658 5.60 25.13 11.71
N LEU A 659 5.50 26.20 12.49
CA LEU A 659 4.34 27.10 12.49
C LEU A 659 4.10 27.75 11.12
N LYS A 660 5.17 28.09 10.40
CA LYS A 660 5.07 28.59 9.02
C LYS A 660 4.49 27.56 8.06
N MET A 661 4.91 26.29 8.17
CA MET A 661 4.33 25.21 7.36
C MET A 661 2.86 24.98 7.70
N ILE A 662 2.50 24.99 8.99
CA ILE A 662 1.09 24.85 9.41
C ILE A 662 0.24 26.02 8.89
N THR A 663 0.78 27.24 8.88
CA THR A 663 0.09 28.42 8.30
C THR A 663 -0.20 28.21 6.82
N GLN A 664 0.77 27.69 6.06
CA GLN A 664 0.60 27.38 4.66
C GLN A 664 -0.46 26.28 4.46
N SER A 665 -0.40 25.19 5.22
CA SER A 665 -1.42 24.13 5.18
C SER A 665 -2.82 24.65 5.53
N SER A 666 -2.95 25.56 6.50
CA SER A 666 -4.22 26.20 6.86
C SER A 666 -4.80 27.01 5.67
N GLN A 667 -3.94 27.70 4.93
CA GLN A 667 -4.34 28.42 3.72
C GLN A 667 -4.78 27.47 2.58
N GLU A 668 -4.10 26.33 2.42
CA GLU A 668 -4.46 25.28 1.46
C GLU A 668 -5.81 24.62 1.84
N VAL A 669 -6.05 24.36 3.13
CA VAL A 669 -7.34 23.87 3.64
C VAL A 669 -8.45 24.87 3.33
N LYS A 670 -8.22 26.17 3.54
CA LYS A 670 -9.18 27.22 3.19
C LYS A 670 -9.51 27.25 1.69
N SER A 671 -8.48 27.14 0.84
CA SER A 671 -8.66 27.06 -0.62
C SER A 671 -9.45 25.80 -1.03
N SER A 672 -9.15 24.68 -0.38
CA SER A 672 -9.83 23.41 -0.59
C SER A 672 -11.30 23.48 -0.15
N ALA A 673 -11.59 24.08 1.01
CA ALA A 673 -12.95 24.34 1.48
C ALA A 673 -13.75 25.19 0.48
N ASN A 674 -13.13 26.24 -0.07
CA ASN A 674 -13.78 27.05 -1.09
C ASN A 674 -14.05 26.27 -2.39
N SER A 675 -13.11 25.40 -2.81
CA SER A 675 -13.29 24.53 -3.98
C SER A 675 -14.38 23.49 -3.77
N MET A 676 -14.40 22.85 -2.59
CA MET A 676 -15.47 21.93 -2.18
C MET A 676 -16.83 22.61 -2.13
N ARG A 677 -16.89 23.88 -1.69
CA ARG A 677 -18.13 24.68 -1.72
C ARG A 677 -18.65 24.90 -3.13
N VAL A 678 -17.76 25.14 -4.10
CA VAL A 678 -18.14 25.28 -5.52
C VAL A 678 -18.62 23.95 -6.09
N GLN A 679 -17.92 22.85 -5.84
CA GLN A 679 -18.32 21.52 -6.30
C GLN A 679 -19.65 21.08 -5.67
N SER A 680 -19.86 21.35 -4.37
CA SER A 680 -21.11 21.05 -3.69
C SER A 680 -22.29 21.82 -4.30
N LYS A 681 -22.08 23.03 -4.85
CA LYS A 681 -23.13 23.74 -5.60
C LYS A 681 -23.52 23.00 -6.85
N GLN A 682 -22.56 22.41 -7.56
CA GLN A 682 -22.83 21.59 -8.74
C GLN A 682 -23.57 20.31 -8.36
N VAL A 683 -23.20 19.68 -7.24
CA VAL A 683 -23.91 18.50 -6.73
C VAL A 683 -25.38 18.82 -6.45
N VAL A 684 -25.66 19.92 -5.76
CA VAL A 684 -27.05 20.35 -5.51
C VAL A 684 -27.82 20.59 -6.82
N GLN A 685 -27.20 21.24 -7.80
CA GLN A 685 -27.81 21.44 -9.12
C GLN A 685 -28.12 20.11 -9.84
N VAL A 686 -27.23 19.13 -9.75
CA VAL A 686 -27.44 17.79 -10.32
C VAL A 686 -28.57 17.06 -9.58
N VAL A 687 -28.61 17.14 -8.25
CA VAL A 687 -29.69 16.53 -7.46
C VAL A 687 -31.05 17.16 -7.78
N ASP A 688 -31.10 18.47 -7.98
CA ASP A 688 -32.32 19.16 -8.42
C ASP A 688 -32.76 18.70 -9.82
N LEU A 689 -31.83 18.55 -10.76
CA LEU A 689 -32.10 18.05 -12.10
C LEU A 689 -32.62 16.60 -12.07
N VAL A 690 -31.98 15.73 -11.29
CA VAL A 690 -32.42 14.33 -11.11
C VAL A 690 -33.80 14.30 -10.45
N SER A 691 -34.06 15.16 -9.46
CA SER A 691 -35.38 15.30 -8.84
C SER A 691 -36.48 15.70 -9.82
N GLN A 692 -36.16 16.55 -10.80
CA GLN A 692 -37.08 16.91 -11.89
C GLN A 692 -37.33 15.71 -12.82
N ASN A 693 -36.27 15.02 -13.24
CA ASN A 693 -36.39 13.82 -14.08
C ASN A 693 -37.22 12.71 -13.39
N MET A 694 -37.09 12.56 -12.08
CA MET A 694 -37.90 11.61 -11.32
C MET A 694 -39.39 11.95 -11.35
N ARG A 695 -39.75 13.24 -11.28
CA ARG A 695 -41.15 13.67 -11.44
C ARG A 695 -41.69 13.41 -12.85
N ASP A 696 -40.88 13.63 -13.88
CA ASP A 696 -41.26 13.34 -15.26
C ASP A 696 -41.43 11.83 -15.50
N ASN A 697 -40.53 11.00 -14.95
CA ASN A 697 -40.63 9.55 -15.01
C ASN A 697 -41.88 9.03 -14.29
N ASP A 698 -42.22 9.58 -13.13
CA ASP A 698 -43.46 9.24 -12.40
C ASP A 698 -44.69 9.47 -13.29
N GLY A 699 -44.76 10.64 -13.95
CA GLY A 699 -45.82 10.95 -14.92
C GLY A 699 -45.85 10.01 -16.12
N LYS A 700 -44.68 9.63 -16.67
CA LYS A 700 -44.57 8.65 -17.77
C LYS A 700 -45.01 7.26 -17.36
N VAL A 701 -44.69 6.82 -16.15
CA VAL A 701 -45.13 5.53 -15.62
C VAL A 701 -46.64 5.51 -15.47
N ASP A 702 -47.25 6.58 -14.95
CA ASP A 702 -48.72 6.67 -14.86
C ASP A 702 -49.39 6.62 -16.24
N VAL A 703 -48.81 7.25 -17.26
CA VAL A 703 -49.28 7.15 -18.66
C VAL A 703 -49.17 5.70 -19.18
N LEU A 704 -48.05 5.02 -18.94
CA LEU A 704 -47.85 3.64 -19.37
C LEU A 704 -48.79 2.66 -18.65
N VAL A 705 -49.09 2.89 -17.38
CA VAL A 705 -50.09 2.11 -16.62
C VAL A 705 -51.46 2.26 -17.29
N ALA A 706 -51.89 3.50 -17.55
CA ALA A 706 -53.16 3.76 -18.23
C ALA A 706 -53.23 3.16 -19.65
N GLN A 707 -52.13 3.20 -20.40
CA GLN A 707 -52.03 2.55 -21.71
C GLN A 707 -52.16 1.02 -21.61
N THR A 708 -51.55 0.42 -20.59
CA THR A 708 -51.62 -1.02 -20.36
C THR A 708 -53.04 -1.45 -20.01
N GLU A 709 -53.74 -0.69 -19.18
CA GLU A 709 -55.17 -0.90 -18.90
C GLU A 709 -56.01 -0.81 -20.17
N ALA A 710 -55.77 0.19 -21.02
CA ALA A 710 -56.47 0.31 -22.30
C ALA A 710 -56.21 -0.87 -23.26
N VAL A 711 -54.98 -1.41 -23.29
CA VAL A 711 -54.64 -2.62 -24.06
C VAL A 711 -55.37 -3.83 -23.49
N ARG A 712 -55.41 -3.97 -22.16
CA ARG A 712 -56.14 -5.04 -21.47
C ARG A 712 -57.62 -5.06 -21.88
N ASP A 713 -58.27 -3.90 -21.88
CA ASP A 713 -59.68 -3.80 -22.26
C ASP A 713 -59.92 -4.24 -23.71
N LYS A 714 -59.03 -3.86 -24.63
CA LYS A 714 -59.08 -4.30 -26.04
C LYS A 714 -58.86 -5.80 -26.19
N VAL A 715 -57.94 -6.39 -25.44
CA VAL A 715 -57.71 -7.84 -25.44
C VAL A 715 -58.94 -8.58 -24.89
N LEU A 716 -59.56 -8.09 -23.81
CA LEU A 716 -60.82 -8.63 -23.30
C LEU A 716 -61.97 -8.53 -24.31
N GLN A 717 -62.03 -7.45 -25.11
CA GLN A 717 -62.98 -7.34 -26.22
C GLN A 717 -62.69 -8.36 -27.33
N LEU A 718 -61.41 -8.59 -27.67
CA LEU A 718 -61.00 -9.61 -28.63
C LEU A 718 -61.35 -11.03 -28.15
N VAL A 719 -61.20 -11.34 -26.86
CA VAL A 719 -61.65 -12.61 -26.26
C VAL A 719 -63.14 -12.82 -26.53
N ARG A 720 -63.99 -11.82 -26.26
CA ARG A 720 -65.44 -11.89 -26.51
C ARG A 720 -65.79 -12.05 -27.99
N LEU A 721 -65.15 -11.28 -28.88
CA LEU A 721 -65.35 -11.38 -30.33
C LEU A 721 -64.94 -12.75 -30.87
N ASN A 722 -63.86 -13.32 -30.34
CA ASN A 722 -63.38 -14.62 -30.77
C ASN A 722 -64.28 -15.75 -30.28
N GLN A 723 -64.87 -15.64 -29.08
CA GLN A 723 -65.93 -16.55 -28.62
C GLN A 723 -67.15 -16.50 -29.55
N ASP A 724 -67.64 -15.31 -29.93
CA ASP A 724 -68.76 -15.18 -30.89
C ASP A 724 -68.40 -15.77 -32.27
N ASN A 725 -67.18 -15.53 -32.74
CA ASN A 725 -66.68 -16.11 -33.98
C ASN A 725 -66.64 -17.64 -33.93
N GLN A 726 -66.27 -18.25 -32.80
CA GLN A 726 -66.34 -19.71 -32.64
C GLN A 726 -67.76 -20.25 -32.75
N VAL A 727 -68.75 -19.55 -32.17
CA VAL A 727 -70.16 -19.92 -32.29
C VAL A 727 -70.62 -19.87 -33.76
N ARG A 728 -70.30 -18.80 -34.49
CA ARG A 728 -70.65 -18.66 -35.92
C ARG A 728 -69.97 -19.70 -36.80
N VAL A 729 -68.68 -19.97 -36.57
CA VAL A 729 -67.95 -21.02 -37.29
C VAL A 729 -68.59 -22.39 -37.03
N HIS A 730 -69.06 -22.65 -35.82
CA HIS A 730 -69.79 -23.86 -35.48
C HIS A 730 -71.14 -23.96 -36.22
N GLU A 731 -71.93 -22.88 -36.28
CA GLU A 731 -73.20 -22.82 -37.02
C GLU A 731 -73.02 -23.06 -38.53
N VAL A 732 -72.02 -22.43 -39.15
CA VAL A 732 -71.69 -22.62 -40.56
C VAL A 732 -71.23 -24.06 -40.83
N THR A 733 -70.47 -24.64 -39.89
CA THR A 733 -70.05 -26.04 -39.95
C THR A 733 -71.25 -26.99 -39.90
N GLN A 734 -72.23 -26.75 -39.02
CA GLN A 734 -73.47 -27.53 -38.94
C GLN A 734 -74.34 -27.37 -40.21
N MET A 735 -74.44 -26.16 -40.77
CA MET A 735 -75.18 -25.92 -42.01
C MET A 735 -74.59 -26.71 -43.19
N MET A 736 -73.25 -26.80 -43.25
CA MET A 736 -72.54 -27.53 -44.31
C MET A 736 -72.54 -29.04 -44.13
N GLN A 737 -72.84 -29.57 -42.94
CA GLN A 737 -73.09 -31.00 -42.73
C GLN A 737 -74.35 -31.50 -43.45
N LYS A 738 -75.30 -30.61 -43.80
CA LYS A 738 -76.54 -30.94 -44.54
C LYS A 738 -76.32 -31.23 -46.03
N PHE A 739 -75.11 -30.96 -46.56
CA PHE A 739 -74.74 -31.24 -47.96
C PHE A 739 -73.89 -32.51 -48.05
N ARG A 740 -74.29 -33.47 -48.89
CA ARG A 740 -73.52 -34.69 -49.21
C ARG A 740 -72.77 -34.44 -50.52
N VAL A 741 -71.44 -34.54 -50.47
CA VAL A 741 -70.51 -34.05 -51.51
C VAL A 741 -69.41 -35.05 -51.75
#